data_AF-A0AA96U3A4-F1
#
_entry.id   AF-A0AA96U3A4-F1
#
_cell.length_a   1.000
_cell.length_b   1.000
_cell.length_c   1.000
_cell.angle_alpha   90.00
_cell.angle_beta   90.00
_cell.angle_gamma   90.00
#
_symmetry.space_group_name_H-M   'P 1'
#
loop_
_entity.id
_entity.type
_entity.pdbx_description
1 polymer ?
#
loop_
_entity_poly.entity_id
_entity_poly.type
_entity_poly.pdbx_seq_one_letter_code
_entity_poly.pdbx_strand_id
1 'polypeptide(L)'
;MATIRIRYTLMFLAFIVATIAATVIGIRLWVTPDLVAAGEASVLTRVNDVGTRIYRELNQIQSQQRAITQAVPLLDSPMIDKVLPGLVDQYGDVKVFGGGIWPLPNQREQGRDKFSTFYHRDASGKLIVNTHWNSAESLNYWEQPWYLAGLKAPAGQCAWAAAYKDAASAEPRTNCAMAIQRDGKPYGVATIDMTLGFFNPLVNDLRKSLDDTDMMIVEADGKILSNLTELGDSQILNNVSAYAGRSPFVAAIQRNLGKLQGDAVVRDFYEDEHGTPHSFFLRPLAGTPWLLATALPTSLLHATNTSILQTLALIQLPLVVLLAAIMVLALGKLMGRLGMLQRNIESLSAGDADLTRRVPVQGKDEVDAVAGAVNTFIAYLQRLMGEVGDATQRINSGIRQLHGQAQQTSSILGRHAAETDQAVTAITEMSATSDSVSRSASDTADLTRAANGQAEHSRLTVQQASNSVLALVEQVDDATLKVKAMETDAERINQVLGVIGEIAGQTNLLALNAAIEAARAGEQGRGFAVVADEVRALAGRTQQSTAEINEMLGRLQQGVSSAVSAMEVTKASCQSTADKTRQVTAGLDEMSGSVARISDLSTQIATAAEQQSAVAGEINQNMVAVRHMVEELVTSGTRTAEGTTAVQQSNEQLIALVGRFKV
;
A
#
# COMPACT_ATOMS: atom_id res chain seq x y z
N MET A 1 -13.11 13.45 -28.60
CA MET A 1 -13.83 13.30 -27.32
C MET A 1 -14.06 14.69 -26.73
N ALA A 2 -15.30 15.07 -26.45
CA ALA A 2 -15.59 16.37 -25.83
C ALA A 2 -14.86 16.49 -24.49
N THR A 3 -14.15 17.59 -24.27
CA THR A 3 -13.43 17.86 -23.01
C THR A 3 -14.39 17.82 -21.82
N ILE A 4 -13.88 17.50 -20.63
CA ILE A 4 -14.68 17.45 -19.38
C ILE A 4 -15.52 18.72 -19.23
N ARG A 5 -14.96 19.88 -19.58
CA ARG A 5 -15.65 21.17 -19.63
C ARG A 5 -16.92 21.16 -20.49
N ILE A 6 -16.87 20.60 -21.70
CA ILE A 6 -18.02 20.56 -22.61
C ILE A 6 -19.10 19.60 -22.07
N ARG A 7 -18.70 18.46 -21.50
CA ARG A 7 -19.65 17.48 -20.94
C ARG A 7 -20.44 18.05 -19.76
N TYR A 8 -19.77 18.66 -18.78
CA TYR A 8 -20.45 19.26 -17.63
C TYR A 8 -21.30 20.49 -18.01
N THR A 9 -20.85 21.29 -18.99
CA THR A 9 -21.63 22.43 -19.49
C THR A 9 -22.91 21.97 -20.19
N LEU A 10 -22.82 20.94 -21.04
CA LEU A 10 -23.98 20.37 -21.73
C LEU A 10 -24.97 19.70 -20.76
N MET A 11 -24.47 18.98 -19.76
CA MET A 11 -25.30 18.32 -18.77
C MET A 11 -26.05 19.34 -17.89
N PHE A 12 -25.40 20.47 -17.57
CA PHE A 12 -26.05 21.56 -16.83
C PHE A 12 -27.10 22.32 -17.67
N LEU A 13 -26.84 22.54 -18.96
CA LEU A 13 -27.85 23.10 -19.87
C LEU A 13 -29.07 22.17 -19.99
N ALA A 14 -28.85 20.86 -20.08
CA ALA A 14 -29.94 19.88 -20.09
C ALA A 14 -30.75 19.90 -18.78
N PHE A 15 -30.09 20.07 -17.64
CA PHE A 15 -30.75 20.22 -16.33
C PHE A 15 -31.60 21.49 -16.25
N ILE A 16 -31.11 22.62 -16.78
CA ILE A 16 -31.88 23.86 -16.88
C ILE A 16 -33.14 23.68 -17.74
N VAL A 17 -33.02 23.02 -18.89
CA VAL A 17 -34.18 22.78 -19.77
C VAL A 17 -35.21 21.87 -19.09
N ALA A 18 -34.76 20.81 -18.40
CA ALA A 18 -35.64 19.90 -17.67
C ALA A 18 -36.39 20.59 -16.52
N THR A 19 -35.71 21.48 -15.78
CA THR A 19 -36.33 22.22 -14.66
C THR A 19 -37.37 23.24 -15.15
N ILE A 20 -37.14 23.90 -16.28
CA ILE A 20 -38.13 24.78 -16.91
C ILE A 20 -39.38 23.97 -17.32
N ALA A 21 -39.20 22.82 -17.98
CA ALA A 21 -40.31 21.97 -18.40
C ALA A 21 -41.14 21.45 -17.21
N ALA A 22 -40.48 21.01 -16.13
CA ALA A 22 -41.15 20.56 -14.91
C ALA A 22 -42.00 21.67 -14.25
N THR A 23 -41.50 22.91 -14.26
CA THR A 23 -42.22 24.06 -13.69
C THR A 23 -43.50 24.36 -14.47
N VAL A 24 -43.45 24.34 -15.81
CA VAL A 24 -44.62 24.58 -16.67
C VAL A 24 -45.68 23.48 -16.51
N ILE A 25 -45.24 22.23 -16.37
CA ILE A 25 -46.14 21.09 -16.13
C ILE A 25 -46.82 21.18 -14.76
N GLY A 26 -46.06 21.54 -13.71
CA GLY A 26 -46.61 21.68 -12.35
C GLY A 26 -47.68 22.76 -12.25
N ILE A 27 -47.49 23.90 -12.94
CA ILE A 27 -48.48 24.98 -12.99
C ILE A 27 -49.79 24.49 -13.63
N ARG A 28 -49.73 23.78 -14.76
CA ARG A 28 -50.94 23.32 -15.47
C ARG A 28 -51.72 22.25 -14.70
N LEU A 29 -51.02 21.34 -14.03
CA LEU A 29 -51.67 20.21 -13.36
C LEU A 29 -52.23 20.56 -11.99
N TRP A 30 -51.59 21.46 -11.25
CA TRP A 30 -51.95 21.70 -9.84
C TRP A 30 -52.50 23.10 -9.59
N VAL A 31 -52.04 24.12 -10.30
CA VAL A 31 -52.46 25.50 -10.00
C VAL A 31 -53.73 25.88 -10.77
N THR A 32 -53.88 25.45 -12.02
CA THR A 32 -55.05 25.79 -12.84
C THR A 32 -56.39 25.29 -12.28
N PRO A 33 -56.53 24.03 -11.78
CA PRO A 33 -57.80 23.55 -11.24
C PRO A 33 -58.28 24.34 -10.01
N ASP A 34 -57.36 24.66 -9.08
CA ASP A 34 -57.67 25.41 -7.86
C ASP A 34 -58.14 26.83 -8.17
N LEU A 35 -57.60 27.45 -9.22
CA LEU A 35 -58.00 28.79 -9.64
C LEU A 35 -59.43 28.84 -10.19
N VAL A 36 -59.87 27.79 -10.88
CA VAL A 36 -61.24 27.70 -11.43
C VAL A 36 -62.25 27.47 -10.32
N ALA A 37 -61.92 26.58 -9.38
CA ALA A 37 -62.74 26.36 -8.18
C ALA A 37 -62.88 27.64 -7.34
N ALA A 38 -61.80 28.44 -7.22
CA ALA A 38 -61.83 29.74 -6.54
C ALA A 38 -62.70 30.78 -7.28
N GLY A 39 -62.65 30.80 -8.63
CA GLY A 39 -63.51 31.66 -9.45
C GLY A 39 -65.00 31.37 -9.27
N GLU A 40 -65.38 30.09 -9.30
CA GLU A 40 -66.77 29.65 -9.11
C GLU A 40 -67.30 30.02 -7.71
N ALA A 41 -66.49 29.77 -6.67
CA ALA A 41 -66.86 30.10 -5.29
C ALA A 41 -67.11 31.61 -5.09
N SER A 42 -66.33 32.46 -5.77
CA SER A 42 -66.49 33.92 -5.74
C SER A 42 -67.84 34.36 -6.35
N VAL A 43 -68.22 33.79 -7.50
CA VAL A 43 -69.49 34.12 -8.17
C VAL A 43 -70.69 33.68 -7.34
N LEU A 44 -70.68 32.44 -6.83
CA LEU A 44 -71.76 31.94 -5.97
C LEU A 44 -71.91 32.75 -4.68
N THR A 45 -70.81 33.24 -4.11
CA THR A 45 -70.83 34.11 -2.93
C THR A 45 -71.49 35.46 -3.24
N ARG A 46 -71.20 36.07 -4.39
CA ARG A 46 -71.82 37.35 -4.80
C ARG A 46 -73.29 37.20 -5.14
N VAL A 47 -73.68 36.11 -5.82
CA VAL A 47 -75.08 35.73 -6.04
C VAL A 47 -75.82 35.51 -4.72
N ASN A 48 -75.12 35.07 -3.67
CA ASN A 48 -75.70 34.94 -2.34
C ASN A 48 -76.10 36.28 -1.70
N ASP A 49 -75.45 37.38 -2.06
CA ASP A 49 -75.79 38.71 -1.55
C ASP A 49 -77.21 39.13 -1.98
N VAL A 50 -77.61 38.83 -3.22
CA VAL A 50 -78.98 39.08 -3.71
C VAL A 50 -80.01 38.26 -2.95
N GLY A 51 -79.76 36.97 -2.73
CA GLY A 51 -80.68 36.15 -1.94
C GLY A 51 -80.82 36.66 -0.51
N THR A 52 -79.73 37.14 0.09
CA THR A 52 -79.74 37.72 1.43
C THR A 52 -80.51 39.05 1.48
N ARG A 53 -80.41 39.89 0.45
CA ARG A 53 -81.19 41.14 0.35
C ARG A 53 -82.68 40.86 0.18
N ILE A 54 -83.06 39.93 -0.71
CA ILE A 54 -84.46 39.49 -0.87
C ILE A 54 -85.01 38.95 0.46
N TYR A 55 -84.25 38.06 1.10
CA TYR A 55 -84.62 37.50 2.39
C TYR A 55 -84.81 38.58 3.47
N ARG A 56 -83.99 39.64 3.46
CA ARG A 56 -84.12 40.78 4.40
C ARG A 56 -85.43 41.55 4.17
N GLU A 57 -85.76 41.89 2.93
CA GLU A 57 -87.02 42.57 2.59
C GLU A 57 -88.24 41.74 3.02
N LEU A 58 -88.22 40.43 2.73
CA LEU A 58 -89.30 39.52 3.13
C LEU A 58 -89.39 39.35 4.65
N ASN A 59 -88.26 39.31 5.34
CA ASN A 59 -88.25 39.24 6.80
C ASN A 59 -88.78 40.50 7.47
N GLN A 60 -88.61 41.66 6.85
CA GLN A 60 -89.23 42.89 7.34
C GLN A 60 -90.76 42.77 7.31
N ILE A 61 -91.33 42.33 6.19
CA ILE A 61 -92.77 42.07 6.07
C ILE A 61 -93.25 40.96 7.01
N GLN A 62 -92.49 39.87 7.13
CA GLN A 62 -92.80 38.80 8.07
C GLN A 62 -92.79 39.28 9.52
N SER A 63 -91.86 40.16 9.88
CA SER A 63 -91.80 40.75 11.23
C SER A 63 -92.98 41.70 11.48
N GLN A 64 -93.36 42.49 10.48
CA GLN A 64 -94.58 43.28 10.52
C GLN A 64 -95.83 42.40 10.73
N GLN A 65 -95.89 41.26 10.02
CA GLN A 65 -96.97 40.28 10.16
C GLN A 65 -97.03 39.64 11.56
N ARG A 66 -95.87 39.36 12.18
CA ARG A 66 -95.80 38.88 13.57
C ARG A 66 -96.40 39.89 14.54
N ALA A 67 -96.12 41.19 14.35
CA ALA A 67 -96.69 42.24 15.19
C ALA A 67 -98.22 42.27 15.07
N ILE A 68 -98.76 42.12 13.84
CA ILE A 68 -100.21 42.04 13.61
C ILE A 68 -100.82 40.81 14.32
N THR A 69 -100.25 39.63 14.11
CA THR A 69 -100.79 38.38 14.68
C THR A 69 -100.68 38.30 16.21
N GLN A 70 -99.76 39.06 16.82
CA GLN A 70 -99.66 39.19 18.29
C GLN A 70 -100.57 40.29 18.86
N ALA A 71 -100.80 41.38 18.13
CA ALA A 71 -101.65 42.48 18.59
C ALA A 71 -103.13 42.13 18.53
N VAL A 72 -103.58 41.54 17.41
CA VAL A 72 -105.01 41.28 17.14
C VAL A 72 -105.72 40.43 18.21
N PRO A 73 -105.13 39.35 18.77
CA PRO A 73 -105.73 38.59 19.86
C PRO A 73 -106.02 39.39 21.13
N LEU A 74 -105.39 40.56 21.33
CA LEU A 74 -105.59 41.42 22.50
C LEU A 74 -106.65 42.50 22.29
N LEU A 75 -107.16 42.65 21.06
CA LEU A 75 -108.08 43.74 20.69
C LEU A 75 -109.51 43.23 20.53
N ASP A 76 -110.48 44.03 20.94
CA ASP A 76 -111.88 43.79 20.58
C ASP A 76 -112.14 44.06 19.09
N SER A 77 -113.32 43.66 18.62
CA SER A 77 -113.68 43.73 17.20
C SER A 77 -113.53 45.17 16.65
N PRO A 78 -114.17 46.23 17.20
CA PRO A 78 -114.00 47.59 16.67
C PRO A 78 -112.56 48.13 16.73
N MET A 79 -111.77 47.73 17.72
CA MET A 79 -110.39 48.19 17.85
C MET A 79 -109.47 47.56 16.77
N ILE A 80 -109.74 46.32 16.33
CA ILE A 80 -109.04 45.72 15.18
C ILE A 80 -109.16 46.63 13.96
N ASP A 81 -110.36 47.12 13.64
CA ASP A 81 -110.60 47.98 12.48
C ASP A 81 -109.88 49.32 12.58
N LYS A 82 -109.80 49.87 13.80
CA LYS A 82 -109.15 51.16 14.06
C LYS A 82 -107.62 51.10 13.96
N VAL A 83 -107.03 50.00 14.42
CA VAL A 83 -105.57 49.87 14.56
C VAL A 83 -104.92 49.25 13.32
N LEU A 84 -105.64 48.39 12.59
CA LEU A 84 -105.10 47.66 11.43
C LEU A 84 -104.45 48.55 10.36
N PRO A 85 -105.02 49.70 9.93
CA PRO A 85 -104.37 50.56 8.94
C PRO A 85 -102.97 51.00 9.34
N GLY A 86 -102.75 51.32 10.63
CA GLY A 86 -101.44 51.71 11.14
C GLY A 86 -100.46 50.54 11.29
N LEU A 87 -100.97 49.34 11.54
CA LEU A 87 -100.13 48.13 11.57
C LEU A 87 -99.73 47.66 10.16
N VAL A 88 -100.55 47.95 9.15
CA VAL A 88 -100.28 47.64 7.74
C VAL A 88 -99.42 48.72 7.08
N ASP A 89 -99.66 50.00 7.34
CA ASP A 89 -98.89 51.12 6.78
C ASP A 89 -97.73 51.54 7.70
N GLN A 90 -96.82 50.61 7.99
CA GLN A 90 -95.64 50.94 8.80
C GLN A 90 -94.72 51.87 8.01
N TYR A 91 -94.71 53.14 8.40
CA TYR A 91 -93.85 54.21 7.85
C TYR A 91 -93.99 54.46 6.34
N GLY A 92 -95.14 54.14 5.73
CA GLY A 92 -95.34 54.43 4.31
C GLY A 92 -94.64 53.45 3.38
N ASP A 93 -94.32 52.22 3.80
CA ASP A 93 -93.66 51.24 2.93
C ASP A 93 -94.52 50.97 1.68
N VAL A 94 -94.04 51.48 0.54
CA VAL A 94 -94.71 51.39 -0.76
C VAL A 94 -94.76 49.97 -1.30
N LYS A 95 -93.90 49.08 -0.80
CA LYS A 95 -93.92 47.65 -1.17
C LYS A 95 -95.15 46.96 -0.59
N VAL A 96 -95.65 47.43 0.56
CA VAL A 96 -96.88 46.92 1.16
C VAL A 96 -98.07 47.51 0.40
N PHE A 97 -98.73 46.66 -0.38
CA PHE A 97 -99.95 47.01 -1.07
C PHE A 97 -101.14 47.11 -0.11
N GLY A 98 -101.20 46.23 0.89
CA GLY A 98 -102.32 46.15 1.81
C GLY A 98 -102.14 45.06 2.85
N GLY A 99 -103.14 44.87 3.68
CA GLY A 99 -103.15 43.84 4.69
C GLY A 99 -104.50 43.68 5.35
N GLY A 100 -104.75 42.47 5.88
CA GLY A 100 -106.05 42.09 6.38
C GLY A 100 -106.03 41.14 7.55
N ILE A 101 -107.12 41.17 8.30
CA ILE A 101 -107.47 40.20 9.34
C ILE A 101 -108.66 39.40 8.82
N TRP A 102 -108.48 38.09 8.81
CA TRP A 102 -109.40 37.10 8.27
C TRP A 102 -109.79 36.12 9.39
N PRO A 103 -110.79 36.45 10.24
CA PRO A 103 -111.19 35.60 11.35
C PRO A 103 -111.98 34.38 10.90
N LEU A 104 -111.89 33.26 11.63
CA LEU A 104 -112.83 32.14 11.44
C LEU A 104 -114.29 32.60 11.68
N PRO A 105 -115.28 31.87 11.15
CA PRO A 105 -116.69 32.21 11.35
C PRO A 105 -117.05 32.42 12.81
N ASN A 106 -117.90 33.41 13.09
CA ASN A 106 -118.41 33.75 14.42
C ASN A 106 -117.36 34.24 15.45
N GLN A 107 -116.13 34.56 15.02
CA GLN A 107 -115.06 35.01 15.94
C GLN A 107 -115.13 36.50 16.29
N ARG A 108 -115.64 37.35 15.36
CA ARG A 108 -115.73 38.80 15.57
C ARG A 108 -117.09 39.29 16.04
N GLU A 109 -118.14 38.61 15.61
CA GLU A 109 -119.54 38.89 15.94
C GLU A 109 -120.33 37.57 15.83
N GLN A 110 -121.10 37.24 16.86
CA GLN A 110 -121.85 35.99 16.89
C GLN A 110 -123.02 36.06 15.87
N GLY A 111 -123.15 35.04 15.02
CA GLY A 111 -124.16 34.99 13.95
C GLY A 111 -123.69 35.56 12.61
N ARG A 112 -122.42 35.97 12.50
CA ARG A 112 -121.84 36.51 11.27
C ARG A 112 -120.60 35.72 10.86
N ASP A 113 -120.72 35.00 9.75
CA ASP A 113 -119.64 34.14 9.25
C ASP A 113 -118.53 34.93 8.54
N LYS A 114 -118.90 35.90 7.70
CA LYS A 114 -117.95 36.77 6.99
C LYS A 114 -117.82 38.12 7.69
N PHE A 115 -116.75 38.26 8.46
CA PHE A 115 -116.40 39.53 9.10
C PHE A 115 -114.89 39.74 9.14
N SER A 116 -114.30 39.97 7.96
CA SER A 116 -112.89 40.34 7.79
C SER A 116 -112.70 41.84 7.70
N THR A 117 -111.46 42.28 7.89
CA THR A 117 -111.05 43.67 7.63
C THR A 117 -109.83 43.64 6.75
N PHE A 118 -109.92 44.27 5.59
CA PHE A 118 -108.80 44.35 4.65
C PHE A 118 -108.64 45.80 4.20
N TYR A 119 -107.43 46.33 4.30
CA TYR A 119 -107.06 47.62 3.74
C TYR A 119 -106.09 47.41 2.59
N HIS A 120 -106.25 48.17 1.52
CA HIS A 120 -105.33 48.19 0.39
C HIS A 120 -105.12 49.61 -0.11
N ARG A 121 -103.99 49.85 -0.77
CA ARG A 121 -103.70 51.13 -1.39
C ARG A 121 -104.51 51.29 -2.68
N ASP A 122 -105.16 52.44 -2.82
CA ASP A 122 -105.72 52.86 -4.10
C ASP A 122 -104.63 53.36 -5.07
N ALA A 123 -105.02 53.80 -6.27
CA ALA A 123 -104.09 54.33 -7.27
C ALA A 123 -103.31 55.58 -6.80
N SER A 124 -103.75 56.27 -5.74
CA SER A 124 -103.03 57.40 -5.14
C SER A 124 -102.06 56.97 -4.03
N GLY A 125 -102.01 55.68 -3.69
CA GLY A 125 -101.16 55.13 -2.62
C GLY A 125 -101.80 55.16 -1.23
N LYS A 126 -103.05 55.61 -1.10
CA LYS A 126 -103.73 55.73 0.20
C LYS A 126 -104.43 54.43 0.58
N LEU A 127 -104.27 53.98 1.83
CA LEU A 127 -105.02 52.83 2.34
C LEU A 127 -106.52 53.13 2.43
N ILE A 128 -107.31 52.32 1.72
CA ILE A 128 -108.77 52.30 1.74
C ILE A 128 -109.27 50.91 2.16
N VAL A 129 -110.41 50.89 2.85
CA VAL A 129 -111.03 49.63 3.28
C VAL A 129 -111.65 48.91 2.08
N ASN A 130 -111.47 47.61 2.01
CA ASN A 130 -112.13 46.74 1.05
C ASN A 130 -113.17 45.87 1.78
N THR A 131 -114.43 46.04 1.42
CA THR A 131 -115.56 45.32 2.02
C THR A 131 -116.03 44.14 1.17
N HIS A 132 -115.40 43.87 0.02
CA HIS A 132 -115.83 42.81 -0.91
C HIS A 132 -115.93 41.44 -0.24
N TRP A 133 -114.93 41.07 0.56
CA TRP A 133 -114.90 39.77 1.25
C TRP A 133 -115.94 39.59 2.35
N ASN A 134 -116.67 40.65 2.71
CA ASN A 134 -117.81 40.60 3.62
C ASN A 134 -119.15 40.53 2.88
N SER A 135 -119.15 40.58 1.54
CA SER A 135 -120.37 40.47 0.73
C SER A 135 -120.79 39.01 0.55
N ALA A 136 -122.06 38.78 0.23
CA ALA A 136 -122.60 37.44 0.01
C ALA A 136 -121.95 36.76 -1.20
N GLU A 137 -121.59 37.53 -2.23
CA GLU A 137 -121.04 37.06 -3.52
C GLU A 137 -119.57 36.65 -3.44
N SER A 138 -118.84 37.10 -2.42
CA SER A 138 -117.43 36.73 -2.25
C SER A 138 -117.27 35.23 -1.96
N LEU A 139 -116.10 34.69 -2.29
CA LEU A 139 -115.75 33.35 -1.83
C LEU A 139 -115.51 33.35 -0.31
N ASN A 140 -115.68 32.18 0.32
CA ASN A 140 -115.31 32.01 1.72
C ASN A 140 -113.78 32.12 1.85
N TYR A 141 -113.30 33.16 2.53
CA TYR A 141 -111.85 33.39 2.65
C TYR A 141 -111.16 32.27 3.44
N TRP A 142 -111.84 31.61 4.39
CA TRP A 142 -111.30 30.50 5.18
C TRP A 142 -111.08 29.19 4.39
N GLU A 143 -111.63 29.11 3.16
CA GLU A 143 -111.44 27.98 2.24
C GLU A 143 -110.35 28.24 1.19
N GLN A 144 -109.81 29.46 1.13
CA GLN A 144 -108.86 29.83 0.08
C GLN A 144 -107.46 29.22 0.34
N PRO A 145 -106.70 28.85 -0.71
CA PRO A 145 -105.38 28.22 -0.55
C PRO A 145 -104.40 29.03 0.30
N TRP A 146 -104.35 30.36 0.12
CA TRP A 146 -103.48 31.24 0.89
C TRP A 146 -103.88 31.28 2.38
N TYR A 147 -105.17 31.19 2.68
CA TYR A 147 -105.67 31.15 4.06
C TYR A 147 -105.32 29.83 4.72
N LEU A 148 -105.61 28.71 4.04
CA LEU A 148 -105.30 27.37 4.54
C LEU A 148 -103.79 27.17 4.72
N ALA A 149 -102.97 27.76 3.85
CA ALA A 149 -101.52 27.77 3.99
C ALA A 149 -101.08 28.61 5.19
N GLY A 150 -101.63 29.82 5.35
CA GLY A 150 -101.36 30.68 6.52
C GLY A 150 -101.76 30.05 7.85
N LEU A 151 -102.88 29.30 7.89
CA LEU A 151 -103.35 28.59 9.07
C LEU A 151 -102.42 27.42 9.45
N LYS A 152 -101.82 26.76 8.46
CA LYS A 152 -100.85 25.65 8.64
C LYS A 152 -99.41 26.13 8.84
N ALA A 153 -99.13 27.41 8.57
CA ALA A 153 -97.79 27.96 8.70
C ALA A 153 -97.30 27.86 10.15
N PRO A 154 -96.01 27.58 10.38
CA PRO A 154 -95.43 27.65 11.72
C PRO A 154 -95.67 29.02 12.35
N ALA A 155 -95.87 29.05 13.67
CA ALA A 155 -96.11 30.30 14.39
C ALA A 155 -94.98 31.31 14.13
N GLY A 156 -95.35 32.51 13.70
CA GLY A 156 -94.40 33.57 13.35
C GLY A 156 -93.72 33.42 11.98
N GLN A 157 -94.16 32.49 11.13
CA GLN A 157 -93.67 32.37 9.75
C GLN A 157 -94.78 32.66 8.73
N CYS A 158 -94.44 33.39 7.67
CA CYS A 158 -95.32 33.61 6.54
C CYS A 158 -95.44 32.31 5.73
N ALA A 159 -96.66 31.89 5.43
CA ALA A 159 -96.90 31.15 4.20
C ALA A 159 -96.99 32.16 3.06
N TRP A 160 -95.92 32.28 2.27
CA TRP A 160 -95.89 33.12 1.08
C TRP A 160 -96.76 32.49 -0.01
N ALA A 161 -97.76 33.22 -0.48
CA ALA A 161 -98.60 32.78 -1.60
C ALA A 161 -97.85 32.87 -2.93
N ALA A 162 -98.22 32.01 -3.89
CA ALA A 162 -97.74 32.13 -5.26
C ALA A 162 -98.12 33.51 -5.83
N ALA A 163 -97.25 34.06 -6.66
CA ALA A 163 -97.46 35.37 -7.29
C ALA A 163 -98.74 35.39 -8.14
N TYR A 164 -99.53 36.45 -7.99
CA TYR A 164 -100.79 36.68 -8.71
C TYR A 164 -100.98 38.16 -9.05
N LYS A 165 -101.89 38.46 -9.98
CA LYS A 165 -102.34 39.82 -10.27
C LYS A 165 -103.86 39.81 -10.38
N ASP A 166 -104.51 40.80 -9.78
CA ASP A 166 -105.94 41.03 -9.88
C ASP A 166 -106.24 42.49 -10.18
N ALA A 167 -107.52 42.81 -10.35
CA ALA A 167 -107.96 44.16 -10.71
C ALA A 167 -107.66 45.22 -9.62
N ALA A 168 -107.32 44.81 -8.40
CA ALA A 168 -107.04 45.74 -7.30
C ALA A 168 -105.63 46.33 -7.38
N SER A 169 -104.68 45.67 -8.05
CA SER A 169 -103.29 46.13 -8.14
C SER A 169 -102.78 46.25 -9.57
N ALA A 170 -102.10 47.36 -9.86
CA ALA A 170 -101.41 47.56 -11.13
C ALA A 170 -100.21 46.59 -11.29
N GLU A 171 -99.63 46.14 -10.17
CA GLU A 171 -98.47 45.26 -10.14
C GLU A 171 -98.84 43.84 -9.66
N PRO A 172 -98.16 42.81 -10.17
CA PRO A 172 -98.17 41.49 -9.55
C PRO A 172 -97.78 41.54 -8.07
N ARG A 173 -98.41 40.69 -7.27
CA ARG A 173 -98.27 40.67 -5.81
C ARG A 173 -98.18 39.24 -5.27
N THR A 174 -97.62 39.13 -4.08
CA THR A 174 -97.71 37.96 -3.21
C THR A 174 -98.31 38.41 -1.88
N ASN A 175 -98.76 37.47 -1.05
CA ASN A 175 -99.12 37.77 0.32
C ASN A 175 -98.36 36.89 1.30
N CYS A 176 -97.99 37.49 2.42
CA CYS A 176 -97.55 36.79 3.61
C CYS A 176 -98.79 36.46 4.45
N ALA A 177 -99.21 35.20 4.47
CA ALA A 177 -100.32 34.73 5.31
C ALA A 177 -99.77 34.09 6.61
N MET A 178 -100.33 34.45 7.76
CA MET A 178 -99.87 33.93 9.07
C MET A 178 -101.06 33.73 10.02
N ALA A 179 -101.10 32.58 10.69
CA ALA A 179 -102.14 32.25 11.65
C ALA A 179 -102.18 33.23 12.84
N ILE A 180 -103.40 33.62 13.21
CA ILE A 180 -103.71 34.35 14.45
C ILE A 180 -104.23 33.33 15.45
N GLN A 181 -103.63 33.29 16.64
CA GLN A 181 -104.11 32.47 17.75
C GLN A 181 -104.57 33.34 18.90
N ARG A 182 -105.72 33.00 19.48
CA ARG A 182 -106.27 33.63 20.69
C ARG A 182 -106.47 32.54 21.73
N ASP A 183 -105.81 32.67 22.88
CA ASP A 183 -105.83 31.69 23.97
C ASP A 183 -105.48 30.25 23.53
N GLY A 184 -104.49 30.13 22.64
CA GLY A 184 -104.03 28.84 22.10
C GLY A 184 -104.98 28.19 21.10
N LYS A 185 -106.10 28.85 20.73
CA LYS A 185 -107.02 28.39 19.69
C LYS A 185 -106.88 29.22 18.41
N PRO A 186 -107.08 28.63 17.22
CA PRO A 186 -107.11 29.37 15.97
C PRO A 186 -108.20 30.45 16.00
N TYR A 187 -107.82 31.71 15.80
CA TYR A 187 -108.75 32.84 15.68
C TYR A 187 -108.99 33.19 14.21
N GLY A 188 -107.96 33.06 13.38
CA GLY A 188 -108.03 33.43 11.96
C GLY A 188 -106.65 33.44 11.32
N VAL A 189 -106.53 34.13 10.20
CA VAL A 189 -105.28 34.41 9.49
C VAL A 189 -105.16 35.91 9.32
N ALA A 190 -103.97 36.46 9.48
CA ALA A 190 -103.67 37.81 9.02
C ALA A 190 -102.91 37.70 7.70
N THR A 191 -103.03 38.71 6.83
CA THR A 191 -102.21 38.84 5.62
C THR A 191 -101.59 40.22 5.51
N ILE A 192 -100.39 40.29 4.91
CA ILE A 192 -99.86 41.48 4.25
C ILE A 192 -99.60 41.14 2.80
N ASP A 193 -100.16 41.94 1.90
CA ASP A 193 -99.99 41.85 0.47
C ASP A 193 -98.83 42.76 0.06
N MET A 194 -97.83 42.20 -0.61
CA MET A 194 -96.62 42.91 -1.06
C MET A 194 -96.52 42.88 -2.58
N THR A 195 -96.21 44.02 -3.20
CA THR A 195 -95.96 44.10 -4.64
C THR A 195 -94.63 43.44 -4.99
N LEU A 196 -94.55 42.80 -6.15
CA LEU A 196 -93.35 42.11 -6.64
C LEU A 196 -92.41 43.05 -7.41
N GLY A 197 -92.77 44.33 -7.56
CA GLY A 197 -91.97 45.32 -8.31
C GLY A 197 -90.54 45.51 -7.79
N PHE A 198 -90.27 45.20 -6.53
CA PHE A 198 -88.92 45.32 -5.94
C PHE A 198 -87.91 44.28 -6.44
N PHE A 199 -88.34 43.19 -7.09
CA PHE A 199 -87.42 42.19 -7.63
C PHE A 199 -86.55 42.74 -8.76
N ASN A 200 -87.13 43.55 -9.64
CA ASN A 200 -86.44 44.03 -10.84
C ASN A 200 -85.23 44.93 -10.53
N PRO A 201 -85.32 45.95 -9.65
CA PRO A 201 -84.16 46.73 -9.25
C PRO A 201 -83.06 45.86 -8.63
N LEU A 202 -83.44 44.91 -7.78
CA LEU A 202 -82.51 44.08 -7.02
C LEU A 202 -81.73 43.10 -7.91
N VAL A 203 -82.40 42.49 -8.89
CA VAL A 203 -81.75 41.64 -9.90
C VAL A 203 -80.85 42.47 -10.82
N ASN A 204 -81.30 43.65 -11.26
CA ASN A 204 -80.53 44.52 -12.15
C ASN A 204 -79.25 45.07 -11.52
N ASP A 205 -79.26 45.44 -10.24
CA ASP A 205 -78.07 45.94 -9.53
C ASP A 205 -76.97 44.87 -9.46
N LEU A 206 -77.33 43.62 -9.19
CA LEU A 206 -76.35 42.53 -9.11
C LEU A 206 -75.82 42.15 -10.48
N ARG A 207 -76.69 42.07 -11.50
CA ARG A 207 -76.28 41.83 -12.89
C ARG A 207 -75.14 42.77 -13.31
N LYS A 208 -75.30 44.07 -13.07
CA LYS A 208 -74.26 45.07 -13.40
C LYS A 208 -72.96 44.89 -12.62
N SER A 209 -73.03 44.41 -11.38
CA SER A 209 -71.84 44.16 -10.55
C SER A 209 -71.05 42.91 -10.94
N LEU A 210 -71.64 42.08 -11.82
CA LEU A 210 -71.12 40.82 -12.31
C LEU A 210 -71.09 40.85 -13.84
N ASP A 211 -70.50 41.89 -14.44
CA ASP A 211 -70.27 42.01 -15.89
C ASP A 211 -71.47 41.61 -16.76
N ASP A 212 -72.66 42.12 -16.42
CA ASP A 212 -73.92 41.89 -17.12
C ASP A 212 -74.37 40.41 -17.22
N THR A 213 -74.09 39.61 -16.18
CA THR A 213 -74.63 38.25 -16.01
C THR A 213 -76.16 38.13 -16.16
N ASP A 214 -76.60 37.08 -16.84
CA ASP A 214 -78.02 36.76 -16.92
C ASP A 214 -78.55 36.32 -15.56
N MET A 215 -79.64 36.93 -15.11
CA MET A 215 -80.28 36.60 -13.83
C MET A 215 -81.81 36.68 -13.93
N MET A 216 -82.50 35.71 -13.33
CA MET A 216 -83.96 35.70 -13.27
C MET A 216 -84.48 35.01 -12.01
N ILE A 217 -85.55 35.55 -11.43
CA ILE A 217 -86.29 34.95 -10.33
C ILE A 217 -87.53 34.27 -10.88
N VAL A 218 -87.73 33.01 -10.51
CA VAL A 218 -88.84 32.17 -10.95
C VAL A 218 -89.45 31.39 -9.79
N GLU A 219 -90.71 31.01 -9.89
CA GLU A 219 -91.33 30.02 -8.97
C GLU A 219 -90.95 28.59 -9.40
N ALA A 220 -91.10 27.64 -8.49
CA ALA A 220 -90.79 26.22 -8.76
C ALA A 220 -91.61 25.61 -9.92
N ASP A 221 -92.79 26.15 -10.21
CA ASP A 221 -93.63 25.76 -11.34
C ASP A 221 -93.23 26.43 -12.67
N GLY A 222 -92.22 27.31 -12.63
CA GLY A 222 -91.70 28.03 -13.78
C GLY A 222 -92.32 29.40 -14.02
N LYS A 223 -93.14 29.92 -13.11
CA LYS A 223 -93.68 31.28 -13.23
C LYS A 223 -92.59 32.34 -13.07
N ILE A 224 -92.52 33.31 -13.98
CA ILE A 224 -91.48 34.36 -13.99
C ILE A 224 -91.86 35.51 -13.05
N LEU A 225 -90.92 35.93 -12.18
CA LEU A 225 -91.13 36.99 -11.19
C LEU A 225 -90.25 38.24 -11.40
N SER A 226 -89.17 38.13 -12.17
CA SER A 226 -88.33 39.27 -12.54
C SER A 226 -88.18 39.39 -14.06
N ASN A 227 -87.89 40.60 -14.54
CA ASN A 227 -87.67 40.90 -15.95
C ASN A 227 -86.28 40.44 -16.42
N LEU A 228 -86.20 40.03 -17.69
CA LEU A 228 -84.96 39.80 -18.42
C LEU A 228 -84.99 40.70 -19.65
N THR A 229 -83.99 41.57 -19.80
CA THR A 229 -84.00 42.65 -20.80
C THR A 229 -84.24 42.15 -22.22
N GLU A 230 -83.75 40.96 -22.56
CA GLU A 230 -83.83 40.38 -23.91
C GLU A 230 -85.24 39.94 -24.32
N LEU A 231 -86.15 39.69 -23.37
CA LEU A 231 -87.47 39.13 -23.67
C LEU A 231 -88.55 40.21 -23.91
N GLY A 232 -88.28 41.47 -23.53
CA GLY A 232 -89.19 42.61 -23.64
C GLY A 232 -90.18 42.74 -22.46
N ASP A 233 -91.03 43.78 -22.51
CA ASP A 233 -92.02 44.05 -21.47
C ASP A 233 -93.19 43.05 -21.53
N SER A 234 -93.69 42.61 -20.37
CA SER A 234 -94.83 41.66 -20.17
C SER A 234 -94.49 40.17 -19.95
N GLN A 235 -93.33 39.84 -19.37
CA GLN A 235 -92.97 38.45 -19.02
C GLN A 235 -93.43 38.00 -17.63
N ILE A 236 -93.67 38.93 -16.70
CA ILE A 236 -93.99 38.60 -15.30
C ILE A 236 -95.32 37.84 -15.25
N LEU A 237 -95.38 36.78 -14.44
CA LEU A 237 -96.48 35.82 -14.28
C LEU A 237 -96.68 34.83 -15.43
N ASN A 238 -96.00 34.97 -16.56
CA ASN A 238 -95.97 33.93 -17.59
C ASN A 238 -95.01 32.81 -17.19
N ASN A 239 -95.16 31.63 -17.80
CA ASN A 239 -94.28 30.49 -17.55
C ASN A 239 -93.02 30.56 -18.41
N VAL A 240 -91.87 30.17 -17.88
CA VAL A 240 -90.59 30.06 -18.62
C VAL A 240 -90.72 29.19 -19.88
N SER A 241 -91.64 28.22 -19.91
CA SER A 241 -91.90 27.39 -21.09
C SER A 241 -92.35 28.19 -22.32
N ALA A 242 -92.96 29.36 -22.13
CA ALA A 242 -93.37 30.24 -23.23
C ALA A 242 -92.18 30.98 -23.88
N TYR A 243 -91.04 31.06 -23.19
CA TYR A 243 -89.87 31.85 -23.61
C TYR A 243 -88.61 31.02 -23.82
N ALA A 244 -88.61 29.72 -23.50
CA ALA A 244 -87.45 28.86 -23.65
C ALA A 244 -86.91 28.80 -25.09
N GLY A 245 -87.77 28.94 -26.10
CA GLY A 245 -87.33 29.02 -27.50
C GLY A 245 -86.69 30.37 -27.91
N ARG A 246 -86.75 31.40 -27.05
CA ARG A 246 -86.28 32.76 -27.33
C ARG A 246 -84.99 33.13 -26.59
N SER A 247 -84.56 32.33 -25.61
CA SER A 247 -83.34 32.58 -24.84
C SER A 247 -82.75 31.26 -24.33
N PRO A 248 -81.48 30.94 -24.66
CA PRO A 248 -80.79 29.77 -24.13
C PRO A 248 -80.75 29.74 -22.60
N PHE A 249 -80.64 30.91 -21.95
CA PHE A 249 -80.71 31.04 -20.51
C PHE A 249 -82.06 30.55 -19.95
N VAL A 250 -83.18 30.97 -20.57
CA VAL A 250 -84.52 30.53 -20.14
C VAL A 250 -84.73 29.04 -20.42
N ALA A 251 -84.19 28.52 -21.52
CA ALA A 251 -84.19 27.08 -21.80
C ALA A 251 -83.45 26.28 -20.72
N ALA A 252 -82.32 26.82 -20.22
CA ALA A 252 -81.57 26.24 -19.12
C ALA A 252 -82.39 26.26 -17.81
N ILE A 253 -83.13 27.35 -17.53
CA ILE A 253 -84.07 27.40 -16.40
C ILE A 253 -85.10 26.28 -16.52
N GLN A 254 -85.84 26.21 -17.64
CA GLN A 254 -86.92 25.25 -17.83
C GLN A 254 -86.45 23.79 -17.65
N ARG A 255 -85.27 23.46 -18.18
CA ARG A 255 -84.70 22.11 -18.09
C ARG A 255 -84.28 21.73 -16.66
N ASN A 256 -83.97 22.71 -15.81
CA ASN A 256 -83.40 22.48 -14.48
C ASN A 256 -84.38 22.70 -13.32
N LEU A 257 -85.58 23.25 -13.56
CA LEU A 257 -86.61 23.43 -12.51
C LEU A 257 -86.91 22.15 -11.72
N GLY A 258 -86.96 21.00 -12.39
CA GLY A 258 -87.26 19.70 -11.76
C GLY A 258 -86.07 19.01 -11.09
N LYS A 259 -84.86 19.56 -11.16
CA LYS A 259 -83.63 18.93 -10.63
C LYS A 259 -83.23 19.40 -9.24
N LEU A 260 -83.93 20.39 -8.68
CA LEU A 260 -83.65 20.94 -7.36
C LEU A 260 -84.00 19.93 -6.26
N GLN A 261 -83.03 19.65 -5.38
CA GLN A 261 -83.21 18.83 -4.17
C GLN A 261 -82.81 19.65 -2.95
N GLY A 262 -83.78 20.06 -2.13
CA GLY A 262 -83.54 20.90 -0.94
C GLY A 262 -82.87 22.23 -1.32
N ASP A 263 -81.86 22.62 -0.55
CA ASP A 263 -81.11 23.89 -0.73
C ASP A 263 -79.94 23.80 -1.73
N ALA A 264 -79.81 22.69 -2.47
CA ALA A 264 -78.68 22.47 -3.36
C ALA A 264 -78.71 23.39 -4.59
N VAL A 265 -77.54 23.94 -4.94
CA VAL A 265 -77.35 24.68 -6.20
C VAL A 265 -77.24 23.68 -7.35
N VAL A 266 -78.16 23.75 -8.30
CA VAL A 266 -78.07 23.03 -9.57
C VAL A 266 -77.10 23.75 -10.48
N ARG A 267 -76.15 23.00 -11.02
CA ARG A 267 -75.16 23.48 -12.00
C ARG A 267 -75.46 22.87 -13.34
N ASP A 268 -75.42 23.67 -14.38
CA ASP A 268 -75.53 23.21 -15.75
C ASP A 268 -74.64 24.07 -16.65
N PHE A 269 -74.49 23.67 -17.91
CA PHE A 269 -73.77 24.45 -18.91
C PHE A 269 -74.60 24.53 -20.18
N TYR A 270 -74.57 25.68 -20.83
CA TYR A 270 -75.17 25.88 -22.14
C TYR A 270 -74.27 26.75 -23.01
N GLU A 271 -74.51 26.75 -24.32
CA GLU A 271 -73.87 27.68 -25.23
C GLU A 271 -74.89 28.73 -25.67
N ASP A 272 -74.45 29.99 -25.72
CA ASP A 272 -75.28 31.07 -26.28
C ASP A 272 -75.35 31.00 -27.82
N GLU A 273 -76.08 31.93 -28.44
CA GLU A 273 -76.26 31.98 -29.89
C GLU A 273 -74.94 32.19 -30.67
N HIS A 274 -73.86 32.59 -30.00
CA HIS A 274 -72.53 32.78 -30.57
C HIS A 274 -71.57 31.60 -30.31
N GLY A 275 -72.05 30.53 -29.66
CA GLY A 275 -71.23 29.37 -29.29
C GLY A 275 -70.33 29.63 -28.08
N THR A 276 -70.59 30.69 -27.30
CA THR A 276 -69.86 30.94 -26.06
C THR A 276 -70.39 30.02 -24.98
N PRO A 277 -69.54 29.23 -24.29
CA PRO A 277 -69.99 28.37 -23.21
C PRO A 277 -70.30 29.22 -21.96
N HIS A 278 -71.50 29.11 -21.43
CA HIS A 278 -71.96 29.71 -20.18
C HIS A 278 -72.11 28.67 -19.08
N SER A 279 -71.68 29.05 -17.89
CA SER A 279 -71.91 28.31 -16.65
C SER A 279 -73.23 28.78 -16.04
N PHE A 280 -74.16 27.86 -15.84
CA PHE A 280 -75.50 28.12 -15.32
C PHE A 280 -75.64 27.60 -13.89
N PHE A 281 -76.31 28.40 -13.05
CA PHE A 281 -76.62 28.07 -11.68
C PHE A 281 -78.09 28.35 -11.39
N LEU A 282 -78.79 27.39 -10.78
CA LEU A 282 -80.15 27.56 -10.28
C LEU A 282 -80.18 27.18 -8.80
N ARG A 283 -80.68 28.09 -7.97
CA ARG A 283 -80.69 27.90 -6.52
C ARG A 283 -82.01 28.35 -5.88
N PRO A 284 -82.45 27.70 -4.79
CA PRO A 284 -83.60 28.18 -4.04
C PRO A 284 -83.25 29.42 -3.20
N LEU A 285 -84.22 30.31 -3.04
CA LEU A 285 -84.16 31.42 -2.11
C LEU A 285 -84.75 30.97 -0.76
N ALA A 286 -83.87 30.79 0.23
CA ALA A 286 -84.21 30.24 1.53
C ALA A 286 -85.45 30.93 2.17
N GLY A 287 -86.41 30.13 2.63
CA GLY A 287 -87.65 30.62 3.26
C GLY A 287 -88.71 31.14 2.29
N THR A 288 -88.53 30.96 0.98
CA THR A 288 -89.46 31.43 -0.05
C THR A 288 -89.73 30.32 -1.08
N PRO A 289 -90.84 30.38 -1.83
CA PRO A 289 -91.10 29.44 -2.93
C PRO A 289 -90.33 29.78 -4.22
N TRP A 290 -89.38 30.71 -4.17
CA TRP A 290 -88.72 31.28 -5.34
C TRP A 290 -87.31 30.74 -5.54
N LEU A 291 -86.91 30.72 -6.81
CA LEU A 291 -85.63 30.26 -7.29
C LEU A 291 -84.92 31.41 -7.99
N LEU A 292 -83.61 31.51 -7.81
CA LEU A 292 -82.75 32.43 -8.53
C LEU A 292 -81.92 31.65 -9.54
N ALA A 293 -82.12 31.95 -10.82
CA ALA A 293 -81.30 31.48 -11.91
C ALA A 293 -80.23 32.53 -12.25
N THR A 294 -79.01 32.10 -12.48
CA THR A 294 -77.89 32.97 -12.88
C THR A 294 -76.99 32.28 -13.90
N ALA A 295 -76.53 32.97 -14.94
CA ALA A 295 -75.57 32.46 -15.90
C ALA A 295 -74.50 33.48 -16.29
N LEU A 296 -73.30 32.98 -16.58
CA LEU A 296 -72.15 33.78 -17.00
C LEU A 296 -71.23 33.02 -17.98
N PRO A 297 -70.49 33.72 -18.85
CA PRO A 297 -69.46 33.11 -19.68
C PRO A 297 -68.44 32.33 -18.86
N THR A 298 -68.20 31.07 -19.23
CA THR A 298 -67.24 30.17 -18.56
C THR A 298 -65.82 30.74 -18.62
N SER A 299 -65.50 31.54 -19.64
CA SER A 299 -64.23 32.25 -19.74
C SER A 299 -63.98 33.21 -18.58
N LEU A 300 -65.02 33.81 -17.99
CA LEU A 300 -64.88 34.69 -16.84
C LEU A 300 -64.50 33.95 -15.56
N LEU A 301 -64.76 32.63 -15.47
CA LEU A 301 -64.23 31.77 -14.40
C LEU A 301 -62.73 31.51 -14.54
N HIS A 302 -62.18 31.65 -15.76
CA HIS A 302 -60.76 31.41 -16.08
C HIS A 302 -59.94 32.71 -16.24
N ALA A 303 -60.59 33.83 -16.57
CA ALA A 303 -59.92 35.06 -17.01
C ALA A 303 -59.20 35.82 -15.89
N THR A 304 -59.44 35.48 -14.62
CA THR A 304 -58.64 36.01 -13.51
C THR A 304 -57.46 35.06 -13.26
N ASN A 305 -56.33 35.23 -13.99
CA ASN A 305 -54.93 34.95 -13.55
C ASN A 305 -53.88 34.76 -14.67
N THR A 306 -53.95 35.48 -15.78
CA THR A 306 -52.81 35.58 -16.72
C THR A 306 -51.64 36.38 -16.14
N SER A 307 -51.90 37.29 -15.20
CA SER A 307 -50.90 38.11 -14.49
C SER A 307 -50.01 37.30 -13.53
N ILE A 308 -50.55 36.30 -12.83
CA ILE A 308 -49.77 35.44 -11.92
C ILE A 308 -48.73 34.62 -12.69
N LEU A 309 -49.10 34.10 -13.85
CA LEU A 309 -48.21 33.32 -14.69
C LEU A 309 -47.06 34.17 -15.27
N GLN A 310 -47.32 35.43 -15.62
CA GLN A 310 -46.30 36.35 -16.10
C GLN A 310 -45.32 36.77 -14.98
N THR A 311 -45.78 36.98 -13.75
CA THR A 311 -44.89 37.35 -12.62
C THR A 311 -43.94 36.21 -12.24
N LEU A 312 -44.42 34.97 -12.24
CA LEU A 312 -43.57 33.79 -11.99
C LEU A 312 -42.50 33.60 -13.07
N ALA A 313 -42.85 33.82 -14.34
CA ALA A 313 -41.91 33.75 -15.45
C ALA A 313 -40.82 34.85 -15.38
N LEU A 314 -41.16 36.07 -14.96
CA LEU A 314 -40.23 37.20 -14.86
C LEU A 314 -39.17 37.04 -13.75
N ILE A 315 -39.49 36.32 -12.67
CA ILE A 315 -38.55 36.06 -11.56
C ILE A 315 -37.62 34.88 -11.90
N GLN A 316 -38.11 33.86 -12.60
CA GLN A 316 -37.36 32.64 -12.83
C GLN A 316 -36.29 32.78 -13.92
N LEU A 317 -36.52 33.61 -14.93
CA LEU A 317 -35.60 33.79 -16.06
C LEU A 317 -34.23 34.42 -15.67
N PRO A 318 -34.16 35.53 -14.90
CA PRO A 318 -32.88 36.08 -14.46
C PRO A 318 -32.13 35.17 -13.47
N LEU A 319 -32.85 34.42 -12.64
CA LEU A 319 -32.25 33.47 -11.69
C LEU A 319 -31.52 32.32 -12.40
N VAL A 320 -32.11 31.78 -13.46
CA VAL A 320 -31.50 30.72 -14.28
C VAL A 320 -30.26 31.25 -15.02
N VAL A 321 -30.32 32.47 -15.58
CA VAL A 321 -29.17 33.09 -16.25
C VAL A 321 -28.03 33.38 -15.28
N LEU A 322 -28.33 33.86 -14.08
CA LEU A 322 -27.35 34.12 -13.02
C LEU A 322 -26.64 32.82 -12.59
N LEU A 323 -27.38 31.74 -12.36
CA LEU A 323 -26.81 30.44 -12.00
C LEU A 323 -25.92 29.87 -13.13
N ALA A 324 -26.31 30.06 -14.40
CA ALA A 324 -25.49 29.66 -15.54
C ALA A 324 -24.19 30.46 -15.65
N ALA A 325 -24.23 31.78 -15.45
CA ALA A 325 -23.05 32.62 -15.48
C ALA A 325 -22.04 32.26 -14.37
N ILE A 326 -22.53 32.04 -13.14
CA ILE A 326 -21.69 31.63 -12.00
C ILE A 326 -21.02 30.28 -12.27
N MET A 327 -21.76 29.31 -12.80
CA MET A 327 -21.24 27.98 -13.14
C MET A 327 -20.11 28.05 -14.19
N VAL A 328 -20.30 28.83 -15.26
CA VAL A 328 -19.32 28.95 -16.34
C VAL A 328 -18.02 29.59 -15.84
N LEU A 329 -18.11 30.62 -14.99
CA LEU A 329 -16.95 31.26 -14.37
C LEU A 329 -16.21 30.32 -13.40
N ALA A 330 -16.95 29.57 -12.57
CA ALA A 330 -16.38 28.60 -11.64
C ALA A 330 -15.62 27.46 -12.37
N LEU A 331 -16.24 26.86 -13.40
CA LEU A 331 -15.61 25.82 -14.22
C LEU A 331 -14.41 26.36 -15.02
N GLY A 332 -14.47 27.61 -15.48
CA GLY A 332 -13.36 28.27 -16.17
C GLY A 332 -12.12 28.42 -15.28
N LYS A 333 -12.31 28.90 -14.05
CA LYS A 333 -11.23 29.06 -13.07
C LYS A 333 -10.61 27.72 -12.68
N LEU A 334 -11.43 26.71 -12.40
CA LEU A 334 -10.96 25.37 -12.02
C LEU A 334 -10.16 24.67 -13.15
N MET A 335 -10.66 24.73 -14.39
CA MET A 335 -9.96 24.16 -15.55
C MET A 335 -8.64 24.87 -15.85
N GLY A 336 -8.55 26.19 -15.62
CA GLY A 336 -7.30 26.94 -15.76
C GLY A 336 -6.20 26.46 -14.80
N ARG A 337 -6.57 26.16 -13.54
CA ARG A 337 -5.64 25.62 -12.53
C ARG A 337 -5.20 24.19 -12.89
N LEU A 338 -6.12 23.33 -13.32
CA LEU A 338 -5.81 21.97 -13.78
C LEU A 338 -4.90 21.97 -15.02
N GLY A 339 -5.09 22.90 -15.95
CA GLY A 339 -4.22 23.04 -17.13
C GLY A 339 -2.80 23.55 -16.79
N MET A 340 -2.62 24.29 -15.69
CA MET A 340 -1.28 24.66 -15.19
C MET A 340 -0.60 23.44 -14.54
N LEU A 341 -1.33 22.66 -13.75
CA LEU A 341 -0.84 21.41 -13.16
C LEU A 341 -0.43 20.41 -14.26
N GLN A 342 -1.25 20.22 -15.30
CA GLN A 342 -0.92 19.37 -16.45
C GLN A 342 0.37 19.82 -17.13
N ARG A 343 0.51 21.11 -17.47
CA ARG A 343 1.72 21.62 -18.16
C ARG A 343 2.99 21.47 -17.34
N ASN A 344 2.92 21.64 -16.02
CA ASN A 344 4.06 21.43 -15.14
C ASN A 344 4.45 19.95 -15.05
N ILE A 345 3.47 19.04 -15.04
CA ILE A 345 3.72 17.59 -15.08
C ILE A 345 4.26 17.16 -16.45
N GLU A 346 3.71 17.70 -17.54
CA GLU A 346 4.21 17.48 -18.91
C GLU A 346 5.65 17.97 -19.05
N SER A 347 5.99 19.16 -18.53
CA SER A 347 7.36 19.68 -18.48
C SER A 347 8.31 18.75 -17.71
N LEU A 348 7.82 18.03 -16.70
CA LEU A 348 8.61 17.06 -15.96
C LEU A 348 8.87 15.78 -16.80
N SER A 349 7.94 15.43 -17.69
CA SER A 349 8.02 14.27 -18.59
C SER A 349 8.70 14.53 -19.93
N ALA A 350 8.75 15.79 -20.39
CA ALA A 350 9.10 16.15 -21.77
C ALA A 350 10.60 16.37 -22.04
N GLY A 351 11.49 16.20 -21.04
CA GLY A 351 12.92 15.98 -21.33
C GLY A 351 13.95 16.75 -20.51
N ASP A 352 13.58 17.78 -19.74
CA ASP A 352 14.58 18.56 -18.99
C ASP A 352 14.97 17.94 -17.64
N ALA A 353 14.21 16.94 -17.17
CA ALA A 353 14.43 16.20 -15.91
C ALA A 353 14.85 17.09 -14.71
N ASP A 354 14.30 18.31 -14.68
CA ASP A 354 14.67 19.35 -13.72
C ASP A 354 13.87 19.20 -12.43
N LEU A 355 14.45 18.45 -11.48
CA LEU A 355 13.87 18.20 -10.17
C LEU A 355 14.03 19.39 -9.21
N THR A 356 14.64 20.51 -9.65
CA THR A 356 14.68 21.75 -8.86
C THR A 356 13.39 22.57 -8.99
N ARG A 357 12.57 22.30 -10.02
CA ARG A 357 11.31 23.00 -10.24
C ARG A 357 10.22 22.54 -9.26
N ARG A 358 9.30 23.45 -8.93
CA ARG A 358 8.16 23.19 -8.06
C ARG A 358 6.87 23.72 -8.70
N VAL A 359 5.78 23.01 -8.49
CA VAL A 359 4.43 23.47 -8.85
C VAL A 359 4.00 24.54 -7.85
N PRO A 360 3.61 25.75 -8.29
CA PRO A 360 3.17 26.80 -7.39
C PRO A 360 1.87 26.42 -6.68
N VAL A 361 1.86 26.51 -5.35
CA VAL A 361 0.66 26.29 -4.50
C VAL A 361 0.11 27.67 -4.11
N GLN A 362 -1.13 27.99 -4.50
CA GLN A 362 -1.69 29.34 -4.39
C GLN A 362 -3.00 29.41 -3.58
N GLY A 363 -3.55 28.27 -3.16
CA GLY A 363 -4.78 28.18 -2.37
C GLY A 363 -4.78 27.02 -1.37
N LYS A 364 -5.97 26.55 -0.98
CA LYS A 364 -6.20 25.49 0.01
C LYS A 364 -7.26 24.46 -0.43
N ASP A 365 -7.52 24.37 -1.72
CA ASP A 365 -8.50 23.43 -2.29
C ASP A 365 -7.85 22.09 -2.69
N GLU A 366 -8.66 21.15 -3.17
CA GLU A 366 -8.22 19.81 -3.55
C GLU A 366 -7.18 19.85 -4.69
N VAL A 367 -7.20 20.87 -5.55
CA VAL A 367 -6.23 21.04 -6.64
C VAL A 367 -4.87 21.48 -6.08
N ASP A 368 -4.87 22.35 -5.06
CA ASP A 368 -3.65 22.74 -4.34
C ASP A 368 -3.05 21.58 -3.53
N ALA A 369 -3.90 20.72 -2.94
CA ALA A 369 -3.43 19.52 -2.24
C ALA A 369 -2.69 18.55 -3.20
N VAL A 370 -3.18 18.40 -4.44
CA VAL A 370 -2.49 17.63 -5.48
C VAL A 370 -1.17 18.28 -5.88
N ALA A 371 -1.12 19.60 -6.05
CA ALA A 371 0.12 20.32 -6.33
C ALA A 371 1.17 20.14 -5.22
N GLY A 372 0.73 20.17 -3.95
CA GLY A 372 1.56 19.87 -2.78
C GLY A 372 2.12 18.44 -2.81
N ALA A 373 1.26 17.43 -3.05
CA ALA A 373 1.69 16.05 -3.16
C ALA A 373 2.69 15.82 -4.32
N VAL A 374 2.49 16.48 -5.47
CA VAL A 374 3.45 16.46 -6.59
C VAL A 374 4.80 17.04 -6.17
N ASN A 375 4.83 18.15 -5.43
CA ASN A 375 6.08 18.73 -4.93
C ASN A 375 6.80 17.80 -3.94
N THR A 376 6.07 17.11 -3.05
CA THR A 376 6.63 16.10 -2.15
C THR A 376 7.23 14.94 -2.93
N PHE A 377 6.56 14.48 -3.99
CA PHE A 377 7.08 13.43 -4.87
C PHE A 377 8.35 13.87 -5.62
N ILE A 378 8.39 15.10 -6.15
CA ILE A 378 9.60 15.66 -6.79
C ILE A 378 10.76 15.75 -5.78
N ALA A 379 10.50 16.21 -4.55
CA ALA A 379 11.54 16.28 -3.51
C ALA A 379 12.07 14.90 -3.12
N TYR A 380 11.21 13.88 -3.08
CA TYR A 380 11.60 12.48 -2.87
C TYR A 380 12.49 11.96 -4.00
N LEU A 381 12.12 12.21 -5.27
CA LEU A 381 12.95 11.85 -6.44
C LEU A 381 14.30 12.58 -6.43
N GLN A 382 14.32 13.87 -6.09
CA GLN A 382 15.54 14.67 -5.98
C GLN A 382 16.50 14.05 -4.94
N ARG A 383 15.98 13.73 -3.76
CA ARG A 383 16.77 13.07 -2.70
C ARG A 383 17.27 11.69 -3.13
N LEU A 384 16.42 10.86 -3.75
CA LEU A 384 16.82 9.56 -4.28
C LEU A 384 17.93 9.68 -5.32
N MET A 385 17.83 10.61 -6.27
CA MET A 385 18.87 10.82 -7.27
C MET A 385 20.18 11.30 -6.65
N GLY A 386 20.12 12.14 -5.61
CA GLY A 386 21.29 12.50 -4.79
C GLY A 386 21.92 11.28 -4.09
N GLU A 387 21.11 10.45 -3.43
CA GLU A 387 21.58 9.22 -2.77
C GLU A 387 22.22 8.23 -3.76
N VAL A 388 21.64 8.08 -4.97
CA VAL A 388 22.22 7.25 -6.05
C VAL A 388 23.52 7.87 -6.59
N GLY A 389 23.58 9.20 -6.74
CA GLY A 389 24.81 9.93 -7.08
C GLY A 389 25.94 9.66 -6.08
N ASP A 390 25.66 9.77 -4.78
CA ASP A 390 26.63 9.48 -3.72
C ASP A 390 27.03 7.99 -3.69
N ALA A 391 26.08 7.08 -3.94
CA ALA A 391 26.36 5.64 -4.03
C ALA A 391 27.28 5.31 -5.23
N THR A 392 27.00 5.87 -6.41
CA THR A 392 27.82 5.65 -7.61
C THR A 392 29.22 6.26 -7.48
N GLN A 393 29.39 7.39 -6.78
CA GLN A 393 30.72 7.93 -6.44
C GLN A 393 31.50 6.98 -5.52
N ARG A 394 30.85 6.42 -4.49
CA ARG A 394 31.47 5.42 -3.60
C ARG A 394 31.87 4.16 -4.36
N ILE A 395 31.00 3.67 -5.26
CA ILE A 395 31.33 2.55 -6.16
C ILE A 395 32.56 2.91 -7.01
N ASN A 396 32.61 4.11 -7.60
CA ASN A 396 33.76 4.53 -8.41
C ASN A 396 35.07 4.58 -7.60
N SER A 397 35.04 5.04 -6.35
CA SER A 397 36.22 4.95 -5.47
C SER A 397 36.63 3.51 -5.17
N GLY A 398 35.67 2.62 -4.91
CA GLY A 398 35.93 1.19 -4.68
C GLY A 398 36.54 0.50 -5.90
N ILE A 399 36.06 0.83 -7.10
CA ILE A 399 36.59 0.33 -8.38
C ILE A 399 38.04 0.78 -8.58
N ARG A 400 38.36 2.06 -8.32
CA ARG A 400 39.75 2.55 -8.41
C ARG A 400 40.68 1.84 -7.43
N GLN A 401 40.21 1.57 -6.22
CA GLN A 401 40.95 0.79 -5.24
C GLN A 401 41.16 -0.67 -5.71
N LEU A 402 40.12 -1.31 -6.23
CA LEU A 402 40.20 -2.66 -6.81
C LEU A 402 41.19 -2.72 -7.98
N HIS A 403 41.19 -1.73 -8.86
CA HIS A 403 42.14 -1.65 -9.97
C HIS A 403 43.60 -1.54 -9.48
N GLY A 404 43.85 -0.68 -8.48
CA GLY A 404 45.17 -0.58 -7.86
C GLY A 404 45.60 -1.89 -7.20
N GLN A 405 44.68 -2.55 -6.50
CA GLN A 405 44.94 -3.84 -5.85
C GLN A 405 45.17 -4.97 -6.86
N ALA A 406 44.46 -4.99 -7.98
CA ALA A 406 44.67 -5.94 -9.06
C ALA A 406 46.05 -5.77 -9.71
N GLN A 407 46.49 -4.53 -9.99
CA GLN A 407 47.83 -4.25 -10.51
C GLN A 407 48.93 -4.67 -9.53
N GLN A 408 48.76 -4.35 -8.23
CA GLN A 408 49.70 -4.78 -7.20
C GLN A 408 49.76 -6.31 -7.11
N THR A 409 48.62 -6.98 -7.14
CA THR A 409 48.54 -8.45 -7.11
C THR A 409 49.24 -9.07 -8.32
N SER A 410 49.04 -8.53 -9.52
CA SER A 410 49.72 -8.99 -10.73
C SER A 410 51.24 -8.86 -10.62
N SER A 411 51.74 -7.75 -10.07
CA SER A 411 53.18 -7.54 -9.84
C SER A 411 53.75 -8.54 -8.82
N ILE A 412 53.04 -8.75 -7.71
CA ILE A 412 53.42 -9.72 -6.68
C ILE A 412 53.46 -11.14 -7.25
N LEU A 413 52.46 -11.53 -8.04
CA LEU A 413 52.41 -12.86 -8.66
C LEU A 413 53.53 -13.06 -9.69
N GLY A 414 53.89 -12.03 -10.45
CA GLY A 414 55.05 -12.08 -11.35
C GLY A 414 56.36 -12.34 -10.61
N ARG A 415 56.56 -11.68 -9.46
CA ARG A 415 57.72 -11.94 -8.59
C ARG A 415 57.67 -13.33 -7.96
N HIS A 416 56.50 -13.76 -7.50
CA HIS A 416 56.31 -15.10 -6.94
C HIS A 416 56.64 -16.20 -7.95
N ALA A 417 56.26 -16.04 -9.22
CA ALA A 417 56.60 -16.98 -10.28
C ALA A 417 58.12 -17.10 -10.44
N ALA A 418 58.85 -15.97 -10.47
CA ALA A 418 60.31 -15.96 -10.57
C ALA A 418 60.98 -16.61 -9.35
N GLU A 419 60.53 -16.30 -8.13
CA GLU A 419 61.04 -16.91 -6.90
C GLU A 419 60.78 -18.43 -6.85
N THR A 420 59.63 -18.87 -7.37
CA THR A 420 59.26 -20.29 -7.47
C THR A 420 60.20 -21.03 -8.43
N ASP A 421 60.49 -20.46 -9.60
CA ASP A 421 61.38 -21.06 -10.61
C ASP A 421 62.83 -21.15 -10.11
N GLN A 422 63.29 -20.13 -9.35
CA GLN A 422 64.58 -20.17 -8.66
C GLN A 422 64.65 -21.27 -7.60
N ALA A 423 63.59 -21.42 -6.80
CA ALA A 423 63.52 -22.49 -5.79
C ALA A 423 63.57 -23.88 -6.45
N VAL A 424 62.83 -24.11 -7.54
CA VAL A 424 62.89 -25.36 -8.33
C VAL A 424 64.31 -25.66 -8.79
N THR A 425 65.02 -24.65 -9.31
CA THR A 425 66.41 -24.79 -9.75
C THR A 425 67.32 -25.20 -8.59
N ALA A 426 67.22 -24.51 -7.44
CA ALA A 426 68.03 -24.80 -6.26
C ALA A 426 67.77 -26.22 -5.70
N ILE A 427 66.51 -26.69 -5.73
CA ILE A 427 66.16 -28.04 -5.29
C ILE A 427 66.71 -29.10 -6.25
N THR A 428 66.69 -28.82 -7.55
CA THR A 428 67.28 -29.70 -8.57
C THR A 428 68.79 -29.83 -8.36
N GLU A 429 69.48 -28.72 -8.11
CA GLU A 429 70.91 -28.73 -7.75
C GLU A 429 71.16 -29.46 -6.42
N MET A 430 70.28 -29.31 -5.44
CA MET A 430 70.37 -30.02 -4.15
C MET A 430 70.28 -31.53 -4.34
N SER A 431 69.32 -32.01 -5.13
CA SER A 431 69.19 -33.45 -5.45
C SER A 431 70.44 -33.98 -6.16
N ALA A 432 70.94 -33.27 -7.16
CA ALA A 432 72.17 -33.65 -7.86
C ALA A 432 73.40 -33.69 -6.93
N THR A 433 73.48 -32.73 -5.99
CA THR A 433 74.57 -32.66 -5.01
C THR A 433 74.47 -33.81 -4.01
N SER A 434 73.27 -34.12 -3.51
CA SER A 434 73.04 -35.26 -2.61
C SER A 434 73.40 -36.59 -3.27
N ASP A 435 73.04 -36.80 -4.54
CA ASP A 435 73.47 -37.97 -5.32
C ASP A 435 75.01 -38.07 -5.43
N SER A 436 75.69 -36.95 -5.67
CA SER A 436 77.15 -36.88 -5.75
C SER A 436 77.81 -37.18 -4.40
N VAL A 437 77.25 -36.68 -3.29
CA VAL A 437 77.72 -36.96 -1.92
C VAL A 437 77.53 -38.44 -1.58
N SER A 438 76.39 -39.04 -1.94
CA SER A 438 76.14 -40.47 -1.73
C SER A 438 77.19 -41.33 -2.42
N ARG A 439 77.48 -41.06 -3.71
CA ARG A 439 78.54 -41.75 -4.46
C ARG A 439 79.90 -41.57 -3.82
N SER A 440 80.26 -40.34 -3.46
CA SER A 440 81.54 -40.03 -2.82
C SER A 440 81.72 -40.76 -1.48
N ALA A 441 80.63 -40.89 -0.71
CA ALA A 441 80.62 -41.62 0.54
C ALA A 441 80.76 -43.14 0.31
N SER A 442 80.08 -43.71 -0.69
CA SER A 442 80.25 -45.11 -1.10
C SER A 442 81.70 -45.41 -1.52
N ASP A 443 82.28 -44.55 -2.37
CA ASP A 443 83.68 -44.68 -2.81
C ASP A 443 84.64 -44.62 -1.63
N THR A 444 84.38 -43.74 -0.66
CA THR A 444 85.17 -43.64 0.58
C THR A 444 85.06 -44.92 1.41
N ALA A 445 83.88 -45.53 1.49
CA ALA A 445 83.67 -46.80 2.20
C ALA A 445 84.40 -47.98 1.53
N ASP A 446 84.46 -48.01 0.19
CA ASP A 446 85.25 -48.98 -0.58
C ASP A 446 86.76 -48.80 -0.33
N LEU A 447 87.25 -47.56 -0.37
CA LEU A 447 88.66 -47.24 -0.11
C LEU A 447 89.08 -47.60 1.32
N THR A 448 88.21 -47.35 2.32
CA THR A 448 88.48 -47.76 3.70
C THR A 448 88.47 -49.28 3.86
N ARG A 449 87.56 -50.01 3.20
CA ARG A 449 87.59 -51.48 3.19
C ARG A 449 88.89 -52.03 2.61
N ALA A 450 89.36 -51.47 1.50
CA ALA A 450 90.64 -51.83 0.90
C ALA A 450 91.82 -51.53 1.85
N ALA A 451 91.83 -50.34 2.48
CA ALA A 451 92.85 -49.96 3.45
C ALA A 451 92.87 -50.89 4.67
N ASN A 452 91.69 -51.31 5.17
CA ASN A 452 91.59 -52.26 6.28
C ASN A 452 92.18 -53.64 5.90
N GLY A 453 91.88 -54.11 4.68
CA GLY A 453 92.49 -55.35 4.16
C GLY A 453 94.01 -55.28 4.08
N GLN A 454 94.56 -54.13 3.64
CA GLN A 454 96.01 -53.91 3.59
C GLN A 454 96.63 -53.83 4.98
N ALA A 455 95.95 -53.22 5.95
CA ALA A 455 96.38 -53.15 7.35
C ALA A 455 96.46 -54.56 7.95
N GLU A 456 95.45 -55.39 7.74
CA GLU A 456 95.41 -56.77 8.24
C GLU A 456 96.52 -57.64 7.60
N HIS A 457 96.75 -57.48 6.30
CA HIS A 457 97.88 -58.14 5.64
C HIS A 457 99.24 -57.70 6.21
N SER A 458 99.40 -56.41 6.50
CA SER A 458 100.61 -55.87 7.11
C SER A 458 100.81 -56.39 8.53
N ARG A 459 99.72 -56.52 9.30
CA ARG A 459 99.70 -57.09 10.66
C ARG A 459 100.20 -58.54 10.65
N LEU A 460 99.70 -59.36 9.74
CA LEU A 460 100.14 -60.75 9.56
C LEU A 460 101.64 -60.83 9.21
N THR A 461 102.11 -59.95 8.31
CA THR A 461 103.52 -59.90 7.90
C THR A 461 104.44 -59.49 9.07
N VAL A 462 104.05 -58.48 9.84
CA VAL A 462 104.78 -58.03 11.04
C VAL A 462 104.81 -59.12 12.11
N GLN A 463 103.71 -59.84 12.31
CA GLN A 463 103.66 -60.96 13.26
C GLN A 463 104.61 -62.10 12.85
N GLN A 464 104.67 -62.43 11.55
CA GLN A 464 105.62 -63.42 11.03
C GLN A 464 107.08 -62.98 11.20
N ALA A 465 107.37 -61.69 10.98
CA ALA A 465 108.69 -61.12 11.23
C ALA A 465 109.07 -61.19 12.71
N SER A 466 108.14 -60.86 13.62
CA SER A 466 108.34 -60.94 15.06
C SER A 466 108.65 -62.38 15.51
N ASN A 467 107.88 -63.36 15.01
CA ASN A 467 108.14 -64.78 15.29
C ASN A 467 109.51 -65.23 14.78
N SER A 468 109.92 -64.78 13.59
CA SER A 468 111.25 -65.07 13.02
C SER A 468 112.38 -64.50 13.87
N VAL A 469 112.20 -63.28 14.41
CA VAL A 469 113.17 -62.64 15.30
C VAL A 469 113.25 -63.36 16.64
N LEU A 470 112.14 -63.83 17.21
CA LEU A 470 112.13 -64.65 18.43
C LEU A 470 112.87 -65.97 18.22
N ALA A 471 112.64 -66.65 17.10
CA ALA A 471 113.39 -67.86 16.75
C ALA A 471 114.90 -67.59 16.58
N LEU A 472 115.27 -66.43 16.04
CA LEU A 472 116.68 -66.03 15.93
C LEU A 472 117.31 -65.80 17.32
N VAL A 473 116.57 -65.24 18.28
CA VAL A 473 117.04 -65.11 19.68
C VAL A 473 117.38 -66.47 20.27
N GLU A 474 116.52 -67.48 20.08
CA GLU A 474 116.78 -68.85 20.54
C GLU A 474 118.02 -69.47 19.87
N GLN A 475 118.19 -69.27 18.56
CA GLN A 475 119.37 -69.75 17.82
C GLN A 475 120.68 -69.07 18.29
N VAL A 476 120.64 -67.77 18.59
CA VAL A 476 121.80 -67.04 19.13
C VAL A 476 122.15 -67.51 20.53
N ASP A 477 121.15 -67.82 21.37
CA ASP A 477 121.37 -68.40 22.69
C ASP A 477 122.03 -69.78 22.62
N ASP A 478 121.55 -70.67 21.75
CA ASP A 478 122.17 -71.99 21.52
C ASP A 478 123.62 -71.85 20.99
N ALA A 479 123.86 -70.94 20.05
CA ALA A 479 125.21 -70.67 19.54
C ALA A 479 126.14 -70.13 20.64
N THR A 480 125.63 -69.26 21.51
CA THR A 480 126.38 -68.71 22.66
C THR A 480 126.80 -69.82 23.63
N LEU A 481 125.90 -70.77 23.92
CA LEU A 481 126.22 -71.93 24.76
C LEU A 481 127.33 -72.80 24.16
N LYS A 482 127.28 -73.07 22.85
CA LYS A 482 128.30 -73.86 22.15
C LYS A 482 129.66 -73.16 22.13
N VAL A 483 129.68 -71.84 21.92
CA VAL A 483 130.92 -71.05 21.92
C VAL A 483 131.53 -70.98 23.33
N LYS A 484 130.72 -70.83 24.39
CA LYS A 484 131.20 -70.91 25.78
C LYS A 484 131.75 -72.28 26.15
N ALA A 485 131.16 -73.36 25.62
CA ALA A 485 131.73 -74.69 25.78
C ALA A 485 133.13 -74.78 25.12
N MET A 486 133.31 -74.19 23.94
CA MET A 486 134.61 -74.12 23.26
C MET A 486 135.65 -73.29 24.06
N GLU A 487 135.23 -72.22 24.74
CA GLU A 487 136.07 -71.46 25.68
C GLU A 487 136.61 -72.37 26.79
N THR A 488 135.71 -73.14 27.41
CA THR A 488 136.01 -74.07 28.50
C THR A 488 136.96 -75.18 28.04
N ASP A 489 136.77 -75.71 26.83
CA ASP A 489 137.65 -76.72 26.26
C ASP A 489 139.04 -76.14 25.93
N ALA A 490 139.12 -74.91 25.42
CA ALA A 490 140.40 -74.22 25.19
C ALA A 490 141.19 -73.99 26.50
N GLU A 491 140.51 -73.61 27.58
CA GLU A 491 141.13 -73.51 28.92
C GLU A 491 141.70 -74.84 29.42
N ARG A 492 140.95 -75.94 29.24
CA ARG A 492 141.41 -77.28 29.59
C ARG A 492 142.65 -77.69 28.79
N ILE A 493 142.69 -77.40 27.49
CA ILE A 493 143.87 -77.69 26.65
C ILE A 493 145.07 -76.86 27.14
N ASN A 494 144.87 -75.58 27.47
CA ASN A 494 145.92 -74.69 27.97
C ASN A 494 146.52 -75.22 29.29
N GLN A 495 145.68 -75.73 30.21
CA GLN A 495 146.14 -76.40 31.44
C GLN A 495 147.02 -77.63 31.15
N VAL A 496 146.60 -78.49 30.21
CA VAL A 496 147.36 -79.68 29.80
C VAL A 496 148.70 -79.29 29.17
N LEU A 497 148.73 -78.26 28.32
CA LEU A 497 149.96 -77.75 27.71
C LEU A 497 150.92 -77.13 28.73
N GLY A 498 150.39 -76.47 29.77
CA GLY A 498 151.19 -76.00 30.91
C GLY A 498 151.98 -77.14 31.56
N VAL A 499 151.30 -78.26 31.86
CA VAL A 499 151.94 -79.47 32.40
C VAL A 499 152.98 -80.05 31.42
N ILE A 500 152.69 -80.10 30.12
CA ILE A 500 153.64 -80.59 29.11
C ILE A 500 154.88 -79.68 29.04
N GLY A 501 154.68 -78.36 29.08
CA GLY A 501 155.77 -77.37 29.09
C GLY A 501 156.65 -77.49 30.34
N GLU A 502 156.04 -77.74 31.51
CA GLU A 502 156.75 -78.05 32.75
C GLU A 502 157.56 -79.35 32.65
N ILE A 503 156.97 -80.44 32.13
CA ILE A 503 157.64 -81.72 31.90
C ILE A 503 158.81 -81.55 30.93
N ALA A 504 158.62 -80.81 29.84
CA ALA A 504 159.67 -80.52 28.87
C ALA A 504 160.80 -79.68 29.50
N GLY A 505 160.47 -78.73 30.38
CA GLY A 505 161.46 -77.96 31.15
C GLY A 505 162.27 -78.81 32.13
N GLN A 506 161.60 -79.71 32.86
CA GLN A 506 162.26 -80.69 33.72
C GLN A 506 163.15 -81.64 32.90
N THR A 507 162.67 -82.09 31.74
CA THR A 507 163.41 -82.98 30.83
C THR A 507 164.66 -82.27 30.27
N ASN A 508 164.56 -81.00 29.90
CA ASN A 508 165.68 -80.18 29.44
C ASN A 508 166.74 -79.99 30.54
N LEU A 509 166.32 -79.77 31.79
CA LEU A 509 167.23 -79.68 32.95
C LEU A 509 167.91 -81.02 33.27
N LEU A 510 167.14 -82.12 33.25
CA LEU A 510 167.68 -83.47 33.43
C LEU A 510 168.70 -83.82 32.34
N ALA A 511 168.39 -83.50 31.08
CA ALA A 511 169.28 -83.73 29.94
C ALA A 511 170.54 -82.86 30.02
N LEU A 512 170.44 -81.60 30.45
CA LEU A 512 171.60 -80.74 30.72
C LEU A 512 172.49 -81.34 31.81
N ASN A 513 171.91 -81.79 32.92
CA ASN A 513 172.68 -82.45 34.00
C ASN A 513 173.37 -83.73 33.50
N ALA A 514 172.68 -84.53 32.67
CA ALA A 514 173.25 -85.71 32.05
C ALA A 514 174.38 -85.38 31.06
N ALA A 515 174.25 -84.33 30.24
CA ALA A 515 175.29 -83.87 29.33
C ALA A 515 176.54 -83.36 30.08
N ILE A 516 176.35 -82.64 31.20
CA ILE A 516 177.45 -82.22 32.08
C ILE A 516 178.19 -83.43 32.66
N GLU A 517 177.47 -84.43 33.19
CA GLU A 517 178.10 -85.62 33.78
C GLU A 517 178.76 -86.51 32.72
N ALA A 518 178.19 -86.59 31.51
CA ALA A 518 178.78 -87.28 30.37
C ALA A 518 180.09 -86.61 29.90
N ALA A 519 180.15 -85.27 29.87
CA ALA A 519 181.38 -84.53 29.60
C ALA A 519 182.44 -84.75 30.69
N ARG A 520 182.01 -84.91 31.94
CA ARG A 520 182.88 -85.20 33.10
C ARG A 520 183.52 -86.60 33.05
N ALA A 521 182.86 -87.56 32.42
CA ALA A 521 183.34 -88.93 32.22
C ALA A 521 184.36 -89.09 31.05
N GLY A 522 184.65 -88.02 30.30
CA GLY A 522 185.64 -88.03 29.20
C GLY A 522 185.25 -88.96 28.04
N GLU A 523 186.21 -89.70 27.47
CA GLU A 523 185.99 -90.56 26.29
C GLU A 523 184.95 -91.68 26.53
N GLN A 524 184.76 -92.15 27.76
CA GLN A 524 183.76 -93.17 28.09
C GLN A 524 182.32 -92.63 28.07
N GLY A 525 182.14 -91.31 28.20
CA GLY A 525 180.83 -90.64 28.23
C GLY A 525 180.31 -90.19 26.87
N ARG A 526 181.09 -90.34 25.79
CA ARG A 526 180.79 -89.73 24.48
C ARG A 526 179.45 -90.15 23.87
N GLY A 527 179.08 -91.43 24.00
CA GLY A 527 177.79 -91.93 23.54
C GLY A 527 176.61 -91.39 24.35
N PHE A 528 176.79 -91.24 25.67
CA PHE A 528 175.78 -90.67 26.56
C PHE A 528 175.60 -89.16 26.33
N ALA A 529 176.68 -88.43 26.04
CA ALA A 529 176.62 -87.00 25.72
C ALA A 529 175.75 -86.72 24.49
N VAL A 530 175.90 -87.52 23.42
CA VAL A 530 175.07 -87.38 22.19
C VAL A 530 173.60 -87.63 22.48
N VAL A 531 173.26 -88.66 23.27
CA VAL A 531 171.87 -88.94 23.65
C VAL A 531 171.32 -87.82 24.55
N ALA A 532 172.11 -87.30 25.48
CA ALA A 532 171.70 -86.20 26.35
C ALA A 532 171.44 -84.91 25.56
N ASP A 533 172.28 -84.58 24.58
CA ASP A 533 172.05 -83.42 23.68
C ASP A 533 170.82 -83.61 22.78
N GLU A 534 170.55 -84.83 22.29
CA GLU A 534 169.35 -85.14 21.51
C GLU A 534 168.07 -85.03 22.35
N VAL A 535 168.08 -85.54 23.59
CA VAL A 535 166.97 -85.40 24.54
C VAL A 535 166.77 -83.92 24.90
N ARG A 536 167.85 -83.17 25.09
CA ARG A 536 167.79 -81.72 25.35
C ARG A 536 167.19 -80.97 24.16
N ALA A 537 167.61 -81.28 22.94
CA ALA A 537 167.05 -80.69 21.72
C ALA A 537 165.57 -81.04 21.55
N LEU A 538 165.16 -82.28 21.85
CA LEU A 538 163.76 -82.71 21.81
C LEU A 538 162.91 -82.00 22.88
N ALA A 539 163.44 -81.85 24.09
CA ALA A 539 162.78 -81.11 25.18
C ALA A 539 162.63 -79.62 24.83
N GLY A 540 163.66 -79.00 24.23
CA GLY A 540 163.61 -77.64 23.70
C GLY A 540 162.57 -77.47 22.58
N ARG A 541 162.53 -78.40 21.63
CA ARG A 541 161.48 -78.42 20.59
C ARG A 541 160.08 -78.60 21.17
N THR A 542 159.93 -79.44 22.19
CA THR A 542 158.64 -79.64 22.89
C THR A 542 158.21 -78.36 23.59
N GLN A 543 159.10 -77.68 24.31
CA GLN A 543 158.82 -76.38 24.92
C GLN A 543 158.42 -75.33 23.89
N GLN A 544 159.16 -75.23 22.78
CA GLN A 544 158.84 -74.31 21.70
C GLN A 544 157.45 -74.59 21.12
N SER A 545 157.13 -75.86 20.80
CA SER A 545 155.80 -76.22 20.30
C SER A 545 154.70 -75.96 21.32
N THR A 546 154.91 -76.21 22.62
CA THR A 546 153.91 -75.85 23.64
C THR A 546 153.69 -74.34 23.74
N ALA A 547 154.74 -73.53 23.57
CA ALA A 547 154.62 -72.07 23.56
C ALA A 547 153.85 -71.57 22.32
N GLU A 548 154.14 -72.12 21.14
CA GLU A 548 153.41 -71.82 19.90
C GLU A 548 151.92 -72.22 20.01
N ILE A 549 151.60 -73.38 20.60
CA ILE A 549 150.21 -73.79 20.83
C ILE A 549 149.52 -72.90 21.88
N ASN A 550 150.22 -72.49 22.94
CA ASN A 550 149.68 -71.53 23.92
C ASN A 550 149.35 -70.18 23.27
N GLU A 551 150.19 -69.69 22.36
CA GLU A 551 149.90 -68.48 21.59
C GLU A 551 148.67 -68.67 20.68
N MET A 552 148.55 -69.82 20.01
CA MET A 552 147.36 -70.16 19.21
C MET A 552 146.08 -70.23 20.06
N LEU A 553 146.16 -70.83 21.26
CA LEU A 553 145.03 -70.89 22.19
C LEU A 553 144.68 -69.52 22.78
N GLY A 554 145.67 -68.67 23.06
CA GLY A 554 145.41 -67.29 23.47
C GLY A 554 144.65 -66.51 22.40
N ARG A 555 145.02 -66.68 21.13
CA ARG A 555 144.26 -66.11 20.00
C ARG A 555 142.87 -66.72 19.87
N LEU A 556 142.72 -68.03 20.09
CA LEU A 556 141.43 -68.72 20.08
C LEU A 556 140.51 -68.19 21.19
N GLN A 557 140.99 -68.08 22.43
CA GLN A 557 140.25 -67.53 23.57
C GLN A 557 139.82 -66.09 23.32
N GLN A 558 140.72 -65.25 22.78
CA GLN A 558 140.37 -63.89 22.41
C GLN A 558 139.26 -63.86 21.34
N GLY A 559 139.36 -64.73 20.31
CA GLY A 559 138.34 -64.85 19.27
C GLY A 559 136.99 -65.34 19.80
N VAL A 560 137.00 -66.30 20.73
CA VAL A 560 135.82 -66.82 21.43
C VAL A 560 135.15 -65.73 22.26
N SER A 561 135.91 -64.98 23.07
CA SER A 561 135.39 -63.87 23.87
C SER A 561 134.74 -62.80 22.99
N SER A 562 135.39 -62.44 21.88
CA SER A 562 134.82 -61.51 20.89
C SER A 562 133.54 -62.05 20.24
N ALA A 563 133.48 -63.35 19.93
CA ALA A 563 132.28 -63.98 19.39
C ALA A 563 131.11 -63.98 20.40
N VAL A 564 131.35 -64.28 21.67
CA VAL A 564 130.35 -64.20 22.74
C VAL A 564 129.81 -62.77 22.87
N SER A 565 130.69 -61.77 22.90
CA SER A 565 130.27 -60.36 22.97
C SER A 565 129.41 -59.94 21.77
N ALA A 566 129.79 -60.34 20.55
CA ALA A 566 128.99 -60.08 19.35
C ALA A 566 127.62 -60.78 19.39
N MET A 567 127.55 -62.01 19.94
CA MET A 567 126.29 -62.73 20.13
C MET A 567 125.38 -62.05 21.17
N GLU A 568 125.92 -61.56 22.29
CA GLU A 568 125.14 -60.82 23.29
C GLU A 568 124.56 -59.51 22.72
N VAL A 569 125.35 -58.76 21.94
CA VAL A 569 124.88 -57.57 21.23
C VAL A 569 123.79 -57.93 20.21
N THR A 570 123.97 -59.03 19.48
CA THR A 570 122.98 -59.52 18.50
C THR A 570 121.67 -59.91 19.19
N LYS A 571 121.74 -60.59 20.33
CA LYS A 571 120.57 -60.95 21.15
C LYS A 571 119.81 -59.71 21.62
N ALA A 572 120.50 -58.72 22.18
CA ALA A 572 119.88 -57.47 22.63
C ALA A 572 119.21 -56.71 21.47
N SER A 573 119.86 -56.68 20.30
CA SER A 573 119.29 -56.09 19.08
C SER A 573 118.02 -56.80 18.62
N CYS A 574 118.02 -58.14 18.63
CA CYS A 574 116.84 -58.93 18.27
C CYS A 574 115.68 -58.70 19.25
N GLN A 575 115.93 -58.65 20.56
CA GLN A 575 114.92 -58.34 21.57
C GLN A 575 114.32 -56.94 21.35
N SER A 576 115.15 -55.93 21.09
CA SER A 576 114.68 -54.58 20.76
C SER A 576 113.82 -54.55 19.48
N THR A 577 114.21 -55.31 18.45
CA THR A 577 113.40 -55.46 17.23
C THR A 577 112.06 -56.15 17.51
N ALA A 578 112.02 -57.15 18.39
CA ALA A 578 110.78 -57.80 18.81
C ALA A 578 109.85 -56.85 19.58
N ASP A 579 110.39 -56.00 20.46
CA ASP A 579 109.62 -54.94 21.14
C ASP A 579 109.05 -53.92 20.14
N LYS A 580 109.85 -53.47 19.18
CA LYS A 580 109.42 -52.53 18.13
C LYS A 580 108.34 -53.13 17.23
N THR A 581 108.44 -54.41 16.84
CA THR A 581 107.39 -55.07 16.06
C THR A 581 106.08 -55.21 16.84
N ARG A 582 106.13 -55.43 18.16
CA ARG A 582 104.94 -55.37 19.02
C ARG A 582 104.28 -53.98 19.02
N GLN A 583 105.07 -52.90 19.11
CA GLN A 583 104.53 -51.54 19.03
C GLN A 583 103.89 -51.24 17.67
N VAL A 584 104.51 -51.69 16.56
CA VAL A 584 103.93 -51.56 15.22
C VAL A 584 102.59 -52.30 15.11
N THR A 585 102.51 -53.51 15.69
CA THR A 585 101.27 -54.30 15.69
C THR A 585 100.14 -53.56 16.42
N ALA A 586 100.41 -52.98 17.60
CA ALA A 586 99.43 -52.19 18.32
C ALA A 586 98.96 -50.94 17.54
N GLY A 587 99.88 -50.27 16.83
CA GLY A 587 99.53 -49.14 15.96
C GLY A 587 98.66 -49.55 14.76
N LEU A 588 98.88 -50.74 14.19
CA LEU A 588 98.03 -51.28 13.13
C LEU A 588 96.61 -51.60 13.62
N ASP A 589 96.47 -52.11 14.85
CA ASP A 589 95.14 -52.37 15.46
C ASP A 589 94.35 -51.06 15.68
N GLU A 590 94.99 -50.02 16.18
CA GLU A 590 94.37 -48.69 16.34
C GLU A 590 93.97 -48.08 14.99
N MET A 591 94.83 -48.22 13.98
CA MET A 591 94.54 -47.78 12.61
C MET A 591 93.36 -48.54 12.01
N SER A 592 93.30 -49.87 12.18
CA SER A 592 92.18 -50.69 11.73
C SER A 592 90.85 -50.26 12.39
N GLY A 593 90.85 -50.00 13.70
CA GLY A 593 89.69 -49.47 14.41
C GLY A 593 89.23 -48.09 13.90
N SER A 594 90.17 -47.22 13.56
CA SER A 594 89.87 -45.90 12.99
C SER A 594 89.30 -46.00 11.56
N VAL A 595 89.87 -46.87 10.74
CA VAL A 595 89.40 -47.16 9.37
C VAL A 595 88.00 -47.75 9.37
N ALA A 596 87.70 -48.67 10.29
CA ALA A 596 86.35 -49.23 10.46
C ALA A 596 85.32 -48.14 10.81
N ARG A 597 85.66 -47.24 11.74
CA ARG A 597 84.80 -46.10 12.08
C ARG A 597 84.54 -45.16 10.90
N ILE A 598 85.55 -44.90 10.06
CA ILE A 598 85.38 -44.09 8.85
C ILE A 598 84.43 -44.80 7.87
N SER A 599 84.56 -46.11 7.69
CA SER A 599 83.65 -46.89 6.82
C SER A 599 82.19 -46.84 7.28
N ASP A 600 81.95 -46.93 8.60
CA ASP A 600 80.62 -46.79 9.19
C ASP A 600 80.05 -45.37 8.97
N LEU A 601 80.86 -44.33 9.19
CA LEU A 601 80.48 -42.94 8.95
C LEU A 601 80.15 -42.69 7.48
N SER A 602 80.96 -43.22 6.56
CA SER A 602 80.70 -43.14 5.12
C SER A 602 79.36 -43.79 4.75
N THR A 603 79.02 -44.94 5.33
CA THR A 603 77.73 -45.60 5.11
C THR A 603 76.56 -44.75 5.61
N GLN A 604 76.71 -44.11 6.78
CA GLN A 604 75.70 -43.19 7.31
C GLN A 604 75.54 -41.93 6.45
N ILE A 605 76.64 -41.37 5.95
CA ILE A 605 76.62 -40.21 5.04
C ILE A 605 75.91 -40.58 3.72
N ALA A 606 76.20 -41.75 3.16
CA ALA A 606 75.53 -42.22 1.94
C ALA A 606 74.01 -42.33 2.15
N THR A 607 73.59 -42.95 3.26
CA THR A 607 72.18 -43.10 3.62
C THR A 607 71.50 -41.73 3.82
N ALA A 608 72.15 -40.80 4.53
CA ALA A 608 71.63 -39.45 4.76
C ALA A 608 71.50 -38.66 3.44
N ALA A 609 72.46 -38.83 2.53
CA ALA A 609 72.44 -38.20 1.22
C ALA A 609 71.32 -38.78 0.33
N GLU A 610 71.08 -40.08 0.36
CA GLU A 610 69.92 -40.70 -0.33
C GLU A 610 68.59 -40.15 0.21
N GLN A 611 68.45 -40.01 1.53
CA GLN A 611 67.26 -39.38 2.12
C GLN A 611 67.10 -37.91 1.70
N GLN A 612 68.19 -37.14 1.65
CA GLN A 612 68.15 -35.77 1.13
C GLN A 612 67.72 -35.71 -0.34
N SER A 613 68.21 -36.63 -1.18
CA SER A 613 67.81 -36.69 -2.59
C SER A 613 66.32 -37.02 -2.74
N ALA A 614 65.80 -37.95 -1.93
CA ALA A 614 64.37 -38.27 -1.90
C ALA A 614 63.50 -37.07 -1.46
N VAL A 615 63.90 -36.38 -0.38
CA VAL A 615 63.20 -35.18 0.11
C VAL A 615 63.27 -34.06 -0.93
N ALA A 616 64.42 -33.85 -1.57
CA ALA A 616 64.54 -32.87 -2.66
C ALA A 616 63.58 -33.21 -3.82
N GLY A 617 63.43 -34.50 -4.16
CA GLY A 617 62.44 -34.95 -5.15
C GLY A 617 60.99 -34.60 -4.77
N GLU A 618 60.62 -34.78 -3.50
CA GLU A 618 59.29 -34.42 -2.98
C GLU A 618 59.07 -32.90 -2.98
N ILE A 619 60.05 -32.12 -2.51
CA ILE A 619 59.98 -30.65 -2.54
C ILE A 619 59.87 -30.17 -4.00
N ASN A 620 60.58 -30.78 -4.94
CA ASN A 620 60.48 -30.44 -6.36
C ASN A 620 59.05 -30.66 -6.89
N GLN A 621 58.40 -31.78 -6.57
CA GLN A 621 57.00 -32.02 -6.93
C GLN A 621 56.05 -30.97 -6.32
N ASN A 622 56.25 -30.63 -5.04
CA ASN A 622 55.48 -29.59 -4.38
C ASN A 622 55.68 -28.22 -5.03
N MET A 623 56.89 -27.89 -5.45
CA MET A 623 57.20 -26.64 -6.13
C MET A 623 56.56 -26.55 -7.52
N VAL A 624 56.47 -27.66 -8.26
CA VAL A 624 55.71 -27.73 -9.52
C VAL A 624 54.22 -27.46 -9.27
N ALA A 625 53.65 -28.01 -8.19
CA ALA A 625 52.26 -27.70 -7.82
C ALA A 625 52.08 -26.21 -7.44
N VAL A 626 53.03 -25.62 -6.70
CA VAL A 626 53.04 -24.18 -6.38
C VAL A 626 53.10 -23.34 -7.65
N ARG A 627 53.95 -23.71 -8.61
CA ARG A 627 54.03 -23.03 -9.91
C ARG A 627 52.68 -23.02 -10.63
N HIS A 628 51.98 -24.16 -10.70
CA HIS A 628 50.64 -24.22 -11.30
C HIS A 628 49.63 -23.35 -10.55
N MET A 629 49.66 -23.32 -9.21
CA MET A 629 48.80 -22.41 -8.43
C MET A 629 49.10 -20.94 -8.73
N VAL A 630 50.36 -20.57 -8.91
CA VAL A 630 50.74 -19.20 -9.31
C VAL A 630 50.22 -18.87 -10.71
N GLU A 631 50.33 -19.78 -11.68
CA GLU A 631 49.78 -19.61 -13.04
C GLU A 631 48.24 -19.41 -13.01
N GLU A 632 47.54 -20.19 -12.17
CA GLU A 632 46.10 -20.04 -11.97
C GLU A 632 45.74 -18.70 -11.31
N LEU A 633 46.50 -18.28 -10.30
CA LEU A 633 46.33 -16.97 -9.65
C LEU A 633 46.57 -15.81 -10.61
N VAL A 634 47.55 -15.91 -11.51
CA VAL A 634 47.79 -14.90 -12.56
C VAL A 634 46.57 -14.80 -13.48
N THR A 635 46.01 -15.95 -13.88
CA THR A 635 44.80 -16.02 -14.71
C THR A 635 43.56 -15.49 -13.97
N SER A 636 43.47 -15.72 -12.66
CA SER A 636 42.37 -15.18 -11.84
C SER A 636 42.51 -13.67 -11.63
N GLY A 637 43.74 -13.18 -11.44
CA GLY A 637 44.05 -11.75 -11.32
C GLY A 637 43.69 -10.98 -12.59
N THR A 638 44.01 -11.53 -13.76
CA THR A 638 43.60 -10.96 -15.06
C THR A 638 42.08 -10.91 -15.21
N ARG A 639 41.36 -12.00 -14.90
CA ARG A 639 39.88 -12.00 -14.89
C ARG A 639 39.28 -10.97 -13.92
N THR A 640 39.92 -10.76 -12.76
CA THR A 640 39.48 -9.76 -11.79
C THR A 640 39.66 -8.34 -12.33
N ALA A 641 40.77 -8.07 -13.03
CA ALA A 641 41.00 -6.80 -13.69
C ALA A 641 39.93 -6.52 -14.76
N GLU A 642 39.64 -7.51 -15.63
CA GLU A 642 38.59 -7.42 -16.65
C GLU A 642 37.21 -7.18 -16.04
N GLY A 643 36.85 -7.92 -14.98
CA GLY A 643 35.58 -7.73 -14.27
C GLY A 643 35.47 -6.34 -13.64
N THR A 644 36.57 -5.82 -13.09
CA THR A 644 36.62 -4.46 -12.54
C THR A 644 36.37 -3.40 -13.61
N THR A 645 36.92 -3.58 -14.81
CA THR A 645 36.65 -2.70 -15.97
C THR A 645 35.19 -2.74 -16.39
N ALA A 646 34.55 -3.92 -16.42
CA ALA A 646 33.14 -4.06 -16.76
C ALA A 646 32.21 -3.36 -15.73
N VAL A 647 32.54 -3.47 -14.44
CA VAL A 647 31.81 -2.76 -13.37
C VAL A 647 32.05 -1.25 -13.47
N GLN A 648 33.26 -0.79 -13.82
CA GLN A 648 33.55 0.61 -14.07
C GLN A 648 32.65 1.18 -15.17
N GLN A 649 32.57 0.49 -16.31
CA GLN A 649 31.75 0.91 -17.44
C GLN A 649 30.26 0.98 -17.06
N SER A 650 29.77 0.01 -16.29
CA SER A 650 28.38 0.00 -15.80
C SER A 650 28.10 1.16 -14.83
N ASN A 651 29.05 1.47 -13.95
CA ASN A 651 28.94 2.59 -13.02
C ASN A 651 29.01 3.94 -13.74
N GLU A 652 29.85 4.09 -14.76
CA GLU A 652 29.89 5.28 -15.64
C GLU A 652 28.55 5.49 -16.37
N GLN A 653 27.93 4.43 -16.87
CA GLN A 653 26.58 4.50 -17.45
C GLN A 653 25.54 4.96 -16.44
N LEU A 654 25.58 4.45 -15.20
CA LEU A 654 24.71 4.89 -14.11
C LEU A 654 24.92 6.37 -13.76
N ILE A 655 26.16 6.82 -13.64
CA ILE A 655 26.51 8.23 -13.42
C ILE A 655 25.94 9.09 -14.54
N ALA A 656 26.09 8.67 -15.81
CA ALA A 656 25.53 9.38 -16.95
C ALA A 656 24.00 9.42 -16.94
N LEU A 657 23.33 8.35 -16.47
CA LEU A 657 21.88 8.28 -16.38
C LEU A 657 21.34 9.19 -15.27
N VAL A 658 21.98 9.19 -14.10
CA VAL A 658 21.64 10.08 -12.97
C VAL A 658 21.94 11.53 -13.32
N GLY A 659 23.05 11.79 -14.02
CA GLY A 659 23.45 13.13 -14.47
C GLY A 659 22.49 13.78 -15.48
N ARG A 660 21.54 13.03 -16.04
CA ARG A 660 20.44 13.60 -16.84
C ARG A 660 19.43 14.35 -15.97
N PHE A 661 19.31 13.98 -14.70
CA PHE A 661 18.44 14.67 -13.75
C PHE A 661 19.16 15.86 -13.16
N LYS A 662 18.54 17.04 -13.21
CA LYS A 662 19.04 18.20 -12.50
C LYS A 662 18.47 18.18 -11.09
N VAL A 663 19.33 17.83 -10.14
CA VAL A 663 19.03 17.67 -8.72
C VAL A 663 19.31 18.96 -7.96
#